data_AF-A0A2U1Q2W0-F1
#
_entry.id   AF-A0A2U1Q2W0-F1
#
_cell.length_a   1.000
_cell.length_b   1.000
_cell.length_c   1.000
_cell.angle_alpha   90.00
_cell.angle_beta   90.00
_cell.angle_gamma   90.00
#
_symmetry.space_group_name_H-M   'P 1'
#
loop_
_entity.id
_entity.type
_entity.pdbx_description
1 polymer ?
#
loop_
_entity_poly.entity_id
_entity_poly.type
_entity_poly.pdbx_seq_one_letter_code
_entity_poly.pdbx_strand_id
1 'polypeptide(L)'
;MMLTRCGAKRSRDEARNKPLQFIPGLTLSQHPPEQRKDLFLQKLEDIVIAKSLHPTEFEGYTIRERFAKMGWEQLLNFKCDKIYRRVVIQWTASLSRNGDELTGIVDGKPYTITPTIIRDLLKVDTRTDLPYERFKEADLQTTTDENKRRWIEACTTVFGTHADLKETPNGYERDKMIPLVQILWRIGLWTFHPRIEDIYFVKVREIYLLHALFTGDYLYSFAHLMIDDIWDMYEQEHRNYIPHGYYISLILNKLGAVSKDESVEMVPSMFRLISRDSFFPDLKFSESPTEYIIDVRVTQQTTFPKKVKVGEAPRQPPHQIPQPPFQKMPSQIHVPDPHVDMTKLENLIIKQSFQFQNQQNALIMMITNLQKQLEGQVLDVKCREEEIKKSLVSNLQMQLECQALDIERREQESEKRAEEREKLMVSFMQKLIEYQAFDAKQREQENEKRAEERGKMIVTSMQKLMESQALEAKHQEQESDKLAVEREKLMVTNIQKQIECQESEAKRREQESETRAENRERWIVSNLEKLMECQSLEAKRRKQESAKQLEDREKWSKEMEKSMVANIQKLIECQAFKAKQREEESETRAAEREKSMASNVQKLMECQATEAIRREQESEKRAGERENSIISNIQKQLECQALEAKRREQESEKWAEKMIVSKLQELMECQALEAKRREESDKWAKDRENSMVTTSMQKLMECQALEETRRKQESEKWAEEREKLLLSNLQKLMEFQALEANRCEQEREKRAEERESMMVTNMQKQIEGQALEAKRREKESEKRAEEIEIWAKEREMSMFSKMQKLIECQVLEETRQKQESENSMITNIQKQLECHESESKSREQESEKRAEEREKSMVTKIQKQIEHQALEAERREQEIERRAEIRAHAIIWDIERQRHLYEQEQNQLRRAWNQGNAVIGMDEFQFPQMSHTSFHPPRMGSRYYDPNQGDQIPQAFQSIYCDIYGQEVKSQQV
;
A
#
# COMPACT_ATOMS: atom_id res chain seq x y z
N MET A 1 75.64 -20.12 -15.46
CA MET A 1 75.17 -21.50 -15.25
C MET A 1 74.01 -21.45 -14.26
N MET A 2 72.77 -21.43 -14.77
CA MET A 2 71.54 -21.48 -13.96
C MET A 2 71.06 -22.93 -13.91
N LEU A 3 70.95 -23.48 -12.70
CA LEU A 3 70.40 -24.80 -12.45
C LEU A 3 68.87 -24.72 -12.37
N THR A 4 68.23 -25.31 -13.37
CA THR A 4 66.80 -25.61 -13.46
C THR A 4 66.38 -26.61 -12.38
N ARG A 5 65.63 -26.14 -11.37
CA ARG A 5 64.84 -27.04 -10.50
C ARG A 5 63.46 -27.25 -11.12
N CYS A 6 63.27 -28.43 -11.70
CA CYS A 6 61.97 -28.96 -12.07
C CYS A 6 61.07 -29.04 -10.82
N GLY A 7 60.06 -28.19 -10.76
CA GLY A 7 58.96 -28.32 -9.81
C GLY A 7 58.09 -29.51 -10.22
N ALA A 8 58.09 -30.56 -9.41
CA ALA A 8 57.17 -31.68 -9.52
C ALA A 8 55.72 -31.15 -9.51
N LYS A 9 54.96 -31.48 -10.56
CA LYS A 9 53.52 -31.30 -10.60
C LYS A 9 52.92 -32.09 -9.44
N ARG A 10 52.47 -31.39 -8.38
CA ARG A 10 51.65 -32.01 -7.33
C ARG A 10 50.45 -32.65 -8.00
N SER A 11 50.16 -33.90 -7.64
CA SER A 11 48.90 -34.56 -7.96
C SER A 11 47.76 -33.62 -7.60
N ARG A 12 46.89 -33.35 -8.58
CA ARG A 12 45.66 -32.58 -8.37
C ARG A 12 44.79 -33.44 -7.46
N ASP A 13 44.82 -33.16 -6.16
CA ASP A 13 44.01 -33.86 -5.16
C ASP A 13 42.52 -33.74 -5.52
N GLU A 14 41.98 -34.75 -6.18
CA GLU A 14 40.55 -34.88 -6.50
C GLU A 14 39.66 -34.88 -5.24
N ALA A 15 40.26 -35.09 -4.05
CA ALA A 15 39.60 -34.97 -2.76
C ALA A 15 39.08 -33.54 -2.45
N ARG A 16 39.57 -32.49 -3.12
CA ARG A 16 39.09 -31.10 -2.93
C ARG A 16 37.83 -30.74 -3.72
N ASN A 17 37.34 -31.64 -4.58
CA ASN A 17 36.14 -31.38 -5.40
C ASN A 17 34.83 -31.82 -4.75
N LYS A 18 34.86 -32.38 -3.53
CA LYS A 18 33.62 -32.66 -2.81
C LYS A 18 33.14 -31.34 -2.20
N PRO A 19 31.94 -30.84 -2.57
CA PRO A 19 31.43 -29.59 -2.01
C PRO A 19 31.38 -29.73 -0.49
N LEU A 20 31.86 -28.69 0.21
CA LEU A 20 31.70 -28.62 1.66
C LEU A 20 30.20 -28.71 1.97
N GLN A 21 29.86 -29.51 2.97
CA GLN A 21 28.49 -29.69 3.43
C GLN A 21 28.44 -29.36 4.91
N PHE A 22 27.38 -28.69 5.33
CA PHE A 22 27.05 -28.56 6.74
C PHE A 22 26.86 -29.96 7.32
N ILE A 23 27.39 -30.18 8.51
CA ILE A 23 27.18 -31.42 9.24
C ILE A 23 25.87 -31.20 10.01
N PRO A 24 24.80 -31.97 9.73
CA PRO A 24 23.51 -31.76 10.38
C PRO A 24 23.64 -31.74 11.90
N GLY A 25 23.09 -30.70 12.53
CA GLY A 25 23.10 -30.52 13.98
C GLY A 25 24.36 -29.84 14.55
N LEU A 26 25.40 -29.58 13.74
CA LEU A 26 26.50 -28.72 14.15
C LEU A 26 26.22 -27.26 13.80
N THR A 27 26.56 -26.36 14.72
CA THR A 27 26.55 -24.93 14.44
C THR A 27 27.84 -24.51 13.72
N LEU A 28 27.84 -23.39 13.02
CA LEU A 28 29.00 -22.98 12.21
C LEU A 28 30.30 -22.83 13.04
N SER A 29 30.23 -22.30 14.27
CA SER A 29 31.39 -22.22 15.17
C SER A 29 31.94 -23.59 15.60
N GLN A 30 31.18 -24.67 15.49
CA GLN A 30 31.61 -26.03 15.82
C GLN A 30 32.37 -26.70 14.67
N HIS A 31 32.28 -26.16 13.44
CA HIS A 31 33.08 -26.63 12.31
C HIS A 31 34.56 -26.27 12.46
N PRO A 32 35.49 -26.97 11.77
CA PRO A 32 36.89 -26.60 11.71
C PRO A 32 37.07 -25.15 11.23
N PRO A 33 37.92 -24.32 11.89
CA PRO A 33 38.09 -22.90 11.55
C PRO A 33 38.35 -22.64 10.06
N GLU A 34 39.06 -23.55 9.38
CA GLU A 34 39.40 -23.46 7.97
C GLU A 34 38.18 -23.59 7.04
N GLN A 35 37.10 -24.23 7.50
CA GLN A 35 35.88 -24.47 6.72
C GLN A 35 34.78 -23.45 6.96
N ARG A 36 34.78 -22.77 8.12
CA ARG A 36 33.66 -21.91 8.55
C ARG A 36 33.36 -20.80 7.55
N LYS A 37 34.41 -20.17 7.02
CA LYS A 37 34.27 -19.08 6.06
C LYS A 37 33.60 -19.55 4.76
N ASP A 38 34.05 -20.70 4.24
CA ASP A 38 33.53 -21.23 2.98
C ASP A 38 32.08 -21.71 3.14
N LEU A 39 31.78 -22.40 4.25
CA LEU A 39 30.40 -22.80 4.61
C LEU A 39 29.48 -21.60 4.81
N PHE A 40 29.96 -20.52 5.45
CA PHE A 40 29.19 -19.27 5.58
C PHE A 40 28.87 -18.66 4.22
N LEU A 41 29.88 -18.52 3.35
CA LEU A 41 29.70 -17.94 2.02
C LEU A 41 28.80 -18.81 1.14
N GLN A 42 28.79 -20.13 1.35
CA GLN A 42 27.92 -21.05 0.64
C GLN A 42 26.44 -20.89 1.04
N LYS A 43 26.14 -20.61 2.32
CA LYS A 43 24.75 -20.39 2.76
C LYS A 43 24.25 -18.97 2.58
N LEU A 44 25.13 -17.99 2.45
CA LEU A 44 24.75 -16.58 2.36
C LEU A 44 24.07 -16.28 1.02
N GLU A 45 22.81 -15.86 1.08
CA GLU A 45 22.06 -15.34 -0.06
C GLU A 45 22.19 -13.82 -0.19
N ASP A 46 21.84 -13.08 0.87
CA ASP A 46 21.89 -11.62 0.82
C ASP A 46 22.01 -10.91 2.18
N ILE A 47 21.96 -9.58 2.16
CA ILE A 47 21.99 -8.72 3.34
C ILE A 47 20.63 -8.05 3.52
N VAL A 48 19.99 -8.21 4.69
CA VAL A 48 18.74 -7.52 4.99
C VAL A 48 19.00 -6.06 5.27
N ILE A 49 18.25 -5.22 4.55
CA ILE A 49 18.40 -3.78 4.56
C ILE A 49 17.39 -3.17 5.55
N ALA A 50 17.90 -2.52 6.60
CA ALA A 50 17.04 -1.83 7.56
C ALA A 50 16.35 -0.62 6.90
N LYS A 51 15.11 -0.32 7.27
CA LYS A 51 14.31 0.75 6.65
C LYS A 51 13.90 1.80 7.66
N SER A 52 13.95 3.06 7.25
CA SER A 52 13.47 4.20 8.03
C SER A 52 11.95 4.36 7.89
N LEU A 53 11.28 4.87 8.91
CA LEU A 53 9.85 5.14 8.85
C LEU A 53 9.60 6.50 8.20
N HIS A 54 8.65 6.58 7.26
CA HIS A 54 8.25 7.86 6.69
C HIS A 54 7.82 8.83 7.82
N PRO A 55 8.27 10.10 7.82
CA PRO A 55 8.11 11.00 8.96
C PRO A 55 6.65 11.29 9.33
N THR A 56 5.77 11.41 8.34
CA THR A 56 4.38 11.91 8.50
C THR A 56 3.31 10.87 8.22
N GLU A 57 3.61 9.80 7.51
CA GLU A 57 2.55 8.88 7.04
C GLU A 57 1.96 8.05 8.18
N PHE A 58 2.68 7.83 9.27
CA PHE A 58 2.18 7.10 10.43
C PHE A 58 1.79 8.05 11.58
N GLU A 59 1.62 9.34 11.28
CA GLU A 59 1.13 10.32 12.25
C GLU A 59 -0.28 9.91 12.73
N GLY A 60 -0.49 10.00 14.06
CA GLY A 60 -1.70 9.54 14.73
C GLY A 60 -1.71 8.06 15.17
N TYR A 61 -0.79 7.21 14.70
CA TYR A 61 -0.74 5.79 15.08
C TYR A 61 0.13 5.50 16.33
N THR A 62 0.64 6.52 17.03
CA THR A 62 1.50 6.39 18.23
C THR A 62 2.79 5.57 18.03
N ILE A 63 3.18 5.23 16.79
CA ILE A 63 4.33 4.36 16.49
C ILE A 63 5.63 4.93 17.08
N ARG A 64 5.89 6.22 16.83
CA ARG A 64 7.10 6.90 17.33
C ARG A 64 7.13 6.95 18.85
N GLU A 65 5.98 7.19 19.49
CA GLU A 65 5.86 7.21 20.95
C GLU A 65 6.20 5.86 21.56
N ARG A 66 5.78 4.77 20.93
CA ARG A 66 6.09 3.40 21.36
C ARG A 66 7.58 3.06 21.23
N PHE A 67 8.21 3.44 20.12
CA PHE A 67 9.67 3.32 19.99
C PHE A 67 10.41 4.23 20.97
N ALA A 68 9.92 5.44 21.24
CA ALA A 68 10.49 6.34 22.23
C ALA A 68 10.37 5.76 23.65
N LYS A 69 9.24 5.12 23.98
CA LYS A 69 9.07 4.34 25.21
C LYS A 69 10.05 3.17 25.30
N MET A 70 10.61 2.66 24.21
CA MET A 70 11.70 1.67 24.29
C MET A 70 13.09 2.30 24.28
N GLY A 71 13.21 3.62 24.12
CA GLY A 71 14.48 4.30 23.84
C GLY A 71 15.07 3.91 22.48
N TRP A 72 14.22 3.52 21.52
CA TRP A 72 14.57 3.02 20.19
C TRP A 72 14.17 3.98 19.06
N GLU A 73 13.68 5.18 19.38
CA GLU A 73 13.13 6.14 18.40
C GLU A 73 14.07 6.42 17.22
N GLN A 74 15.39 6.43 17.47
CA GLN A 74 16.38 6.73 16.43
C GLN A 74 16.43 5.67 15.32
N LEU A 75 16.00 4.43 15.58
CA LEU A 75 15.87 3.39 14.55
C LEU A 75 14.88 3.81 13.44
N LEU A 76 13.81 4.54 13.80
CA LEU A 76 12.82 5.01 12.84
C LEU A 76 13.32 6.17 11.97
N ASN A 77 14.35 6.88 12.42
CA ASN A 77 14.92 8.06 11.75
C ASN A 77 16.25 7.77 11.05
N PHE A 78 16.60 6.50 10.92
CA PHE A 78 17.91 6.10 10.48
C PHE A 78 18.15 6.42 8.99
N LYS A 79 19.10 7.33 8.73
CA LYS A 79 19.47 7.80 7.38
C LYS A 79 20.80 7.18 6.96
N CYS A 80 20.82 5.90 6.61
CA CYS A 80 21.94 5.32 5.89
C CYS A 80 21.48 4.89 4.50
N ASP A 81 22.26 5.32 3.52
CA ASP A 81 22.02 5.10 2.10
C ASP A 81 23.04 4.17 1.46
N LYS A 82 23.99 3.69 2.26
CA LYS A 82 25.24 3.05 1.83
C LYS A 82 25.38 1.68 2.47
N ILE A 83 25.51 0.65 1.65
CA ILE A 83 25.91 -0.69 2.09
C ILE A 83 27.30 -0.97 1.54
N TYR A 84 28.22 -1.33 2.45
CA TYR A 84 29.55 -1.81 2.08
C TYR A 84 29.53 -3.33 2.05
N ARG A 85 28.86 -3.90 1.02
CA ARG A 85 28.50 -5.32 0.95
C ARG A 85 29.70 -6.23 1.19
N ARG A 86 30.82 -5.99 0.51
CA ARG A 86 32.07 -6.75 0.70
C ARG A 86 32.56 -6.71 2.15
N VAL A 87 32.61 -5.52 2.76
CA VAL A 87 33.10 -5.31 4.14
C VAL A 87 32.20 -6.03 5.14
N VAL A 88 30.88 -5.92 5.00
CA VAL A 88 29.91 -6.62 5.87
C VAL A 88 30.04 -8.14 5.73
N ILE A 89 30.15 -8.65 4.50
CA ILE A 89 30.30 -10.10 4.23
C ILE A 89 31.63 -10.61 4.78
N GLN A 90 32.74 -9.91 4.57
CA GLN A 90 34.04 -10.33 5.10
C GLN A 90 34.02 -10.39 6.63
N TRP A 91 33.50 -9.34 7.27
CA TRP A 91 33.39 -9.26 8.71
C TRP A 91 32.54 -10.41 9.29
N THR A 92 31.36 -10.65 8.70
CA THR A 92 30.45 -11.72 9.13
C THR A 92 30.96 -13.13 8.83
N ALA A 93 31.64 -13.34 7.71
CA ALA A 93 32.15 -14.67 7.34
C ALA A 93 33.27 -15.18 8.25
N SER A 94 33.94 -14.28 8.99
CA SER A 94 35.01 -14.63 9.93
C SER A 94 34.63 -14.32 11.38
N LEU A 95 33.32 -14.30 11.68
CA LEU A 95 32.85 -13.88 12.99
C LEU A 95 33.35 -14.82 14.10
N SER A 96 33.70 -14.24 15.24
CA SER A 96 33.90 -14.92 16.50
C SER A 96 33.17 -14.15 17.59
N ARG A 97 32.73 -14.88 18.63
CA ARG A 97 31.98 -14.31 19.75
C ARG A 97 32.70 -14.55 21.06
N ASN A 98 32.84 -13.48 21.84
CA ASN A 98 33.34 -13.53 23.21
C ASN A 98 32.34 -12.82 24.13
N GLY A 99 31.45 -13.59 24.77
CA GLY A 99 30.33 -13.02 25.54
C GLY A 99 29.38 -12.22 24.65
N ASP A 100 29.30 -10.91 24.89
CA ASP A 100 28.49 -9.95 24.11
C ASP A 100 29.32 -9.20 23.07
N GLU A 101 30.55 -9.60 22.80
CA GLU A 101 31.40 -8.98 21.78
C GLU A 101 31.45 -9.85 20.52
N LEU A 102 31.25 -9.22 19.36
CA LEU A 102 31.41 -9.87 18.05
C LEU A 102 32.65 -9.31 17.36
N THR A 103 33.62 -10.17 17.05
CA THR A 103 34.83 -9.79 16.33
C THR A 103 34.85 -10.45 14.96
N GLY A 104 35.05 -9.66 13.91
CA GLY A 104 35.21 -10.13 12.54
C GLY A 104 36.43 -9.50 11.90
N ILE A 105 36.86 -10.01 10.74
CA ILE A 105 38.09 -9.63 10.06
C ILE A 105 37.73 -9.00 8.72
N VAL A 106 38.24 -7.79 8.48
CA VAL A 106 38.11 -7.08 7.20
C VAL A 106 39.50 -6.72 6.73
N ASP A 107 39.86 -7.13 5.50
CA ASP A 107 41.19 -6.92 4.92
C ASP A 107 42.36 -7.31 5.87
N GLY A 108 42.18 -8.41 6.59
CA GLY A 108 43.17 -8.96 7.53
C GLY A 108 43.25 -8.28 8.90
N LYS A 109 42.42 -7.25 9.17
CA LYS A 109 42.37 -6.55 10.45
C LYS A 109 41.10 -6.93 11.24
N PRO A 110 41.20 -7.18 12.56
CA PRO A 110 40.03 -7.48 13.38
C PRO A 110 39.28 -6.20 13.75
N TYR A 111 37.95 -6.27 13.73
CA TYR A 111 37.04 -5.22 14.15
C TYR A 111 35.99 -5.81 15.09
N THR A 112 35.87 -5.23 16.29
CA THR A 112 34.94 -5.69 17.32
C THR A 112 33.74 -4.77 17.43
N ILE A 113 32.54 -5.33 17.37
CA ILE A 113 31.27 -4.65 17.65
C ILE A 113 30.80 -5.08 19.05
N THR A 114 30.54 -4.11 19.92
CA THR A 114 30.07 -4.31 21.29
C THR A 114 28.74 -3.59 21.51
N PRO A 115 27.95 -3.93 22.54
CA PRO A 115 26.69 -3.25 22.83
C PRO A 115 26.88 -1.75 23.04
N THR A 116 27.98 -1.34 23.68
CA THR A 116 28.31 0.09 23.90
C THR A 116 28.50 0.84 22.58
N ILE A 117 29.26 0.26 21.63
CA ILE A 117 29.45 0.86 20.30
C ILE A 117 28.10 1.00 19.57
N ILE A 118 27.23 0.00 19.67
CA ILE A 118 25.90 0.03 19.05
C ILE A 118 25.05 1.16 19.66
N ARG A 119 25.00 1.27 21.00
CA ARG A 119 24.25 2.33 21.70
C ARG A 119 24.74 3.72 21.31
N ASP A 120 26.06 3.92 21.32
CA ASP A 120 26.66 5.23 21.05
C ASP A 120 26.46 5.68 19.59
N LEU A 121 26.64 4.76 18.63
CA LEU A 121 26.56 5.10 17.21
C LEU A 121 25.11 5.16 16.69
N LEU A 122 24.25 4.24 17.13
CA LEU A 122 22.85 4.19 16.68
C LEU A 122 21.91 5.02 17.56
N LYS A 123 22.39 5.49 18.72
CA LYS A 123 21.60 6.27 19.70
C LYS A 123 20.33 5.52 20.13
N VAL A 124 20.53 4.27 20.49
CA VAL A 124 19.51 3.30 20.93
C VAL A 124 19.72 2.98 22.40
N ASP A 125 18.72 2.34 23.00
CA ASP A 125 18.69 2.04 24.43
C ASP A 125 18.86 3.30 25.29
N THR A 126 18.15 4.37 24.93
CA THR A 126 18.36 5.71 25.51
C THR A 126 17.58 5.99 26.79
N ARG A 127 16.62 5.12 27.18
CA ARG A 127 15.90 5.29 28.45
C ARG A 127 16.83 4.98 29.63
N THR A 128 16.69 5.77 30.69
CA THR A 128 17.52 5.64 31.90
C THR A 128 16.69 5.35 33.15
N ASP A 129 15.37 5.35 33.03
CA ASP A 129 14.43 5.18 34.13
C ASP A 129 14.22 3.70 34.50
N LEU A 130 14.51 2.78 33.58
CA LEU A 130 14.59 1.35 33.85
C LEU A 130 15.89 0.79 33.24
N PRO A 131 16.50 -0.24 33.86
CA PRO A 131 17.64 -0.91 33.26
C PRO A 131 17.20 -1.71 32.02
N TYR A 132 18.05 -1.71 30.99
CA TYR A 132 17.85 -2.57 29.84
C TYR A 132 18.26 -4.00 30.16
N GLU A 133 17.36 -4.94 29.91
CA GLU A 133 17.60 -6.37 30.03
C GLU A 133 17.99 -6.98 28.68
N ARG A 134 18.86 -7.99 28.72
CA ARG A 134 19.09 -8.85 27.55
C ARG A 134 17.94 -9.84 27.46
N PHE A 135 17.39 -9.99 26.26
CA PHE A 135 16.34 -10.97 25.98
C PHE A 135 16.89 -12.38 26.17
N LYS A 136 16.36 -13.17 27.12
CA LYS A 136 16.84 -14.54 27.36
C LYS A 136 15.91 -15.52 26.67
N GLU A 137 16.47 -16.55 26.06
CA GLU A 137 15.67 -17.59 25.43
C GLU A 137 14.84 -18.39 26.45
N ALA A 138 15.32 -18.47 27.70
CA ALA A 138 14.54 -19.00 28.83
C ALA A 138 13.26 -18.19 29.11
N ASP A 139 13.19 -16.91 28.71
CA ASP A 139 11.99 -16.09 28.85
C ASP A 139 10.87 -16.55 27.89
N LEU A 140 11.22 -17.27 26.82
CA LEU A 140 10.27 -17.90 25.91
C LEU A 140 9.61 -19.15 26.54
N GLN A 141 10.24 -19.74 27.54
CA GLN A 141 9.77 -20.98 28.15
C GLN A 141 8.69 -20.65 29.20
N THR A 142 7.46 -21.10 28.95
CA THR A 142 6.33 -20.99 29.88
C THR A 142 6.40 -22.03 31.01
N THR A 143 7.60 -22.27 31.55
CA THR A 143 7.85 -23.30 32.57
C THR A 143 7.52 -22.79 33.97
N THR A 144 7.80 -21.51 34.25
CA THR A 144 7.46 -20.87 35.53
C THR A 144 6.08 -20.21 35.45
N ASP A 145 5.38 -20.11 36.59
CA ASP A 145 4.07 -19.45 36.63
C ASP A 145 4.14 -17.96 36.29
N GLU A 146 5.30 -17.34 36.56
CA GLU A 146 5.57 -15.97 36.14
C GLU A 146 5.69 -15.84 34.62
N ASN A 147 6.46 -16.72 33.98
CA ASN A 147 6.59 -16.71 32.51
C ASN A 147 5.27 -17.04 31.83
N LYS A 148 4.44 -17.94 32.42
CA LYS A 148 3.08 -18.20 31.93
C LYS A 148 2.20 -16.95 31.99
N ARG A 149 2.22 -16.21 33.09
CA ARG A 149 1.46 -14.95 33.21
C ARG A 149 1.92 -13.91 32.20
N ARG A 150 3.24 -13.68 32.11
CA ARG A 150 3.83 -12.76 31.12
C ARG A 150 3.52 -13.17 29.68
N TRP A 151 3.50 -14.47 29.38
CA TRP A 151 3.10 -14.99 28.07
C TRP A 151 1.64 -14.67 27.74
N ILE A 152 0.73 -14.92 28.70
CA ILE A 152 -0.70 -14.62 28.55
C ILE A 152 -0.91 -13.11 28.33
N GLU A 153 -0.22 -12.27 29.09
CA GLU A 153 -0.27 -10.80 28.94
C GLU A 153 0.27 -10.34 27.58
N ALA A 154 1.40 -10.91 27.14
CA ALA A 154 1.99 -10.61 25.84
C ALA A 154 1.05 -11.00 24.70
N CYS A 155 0.48 -12.21 24.76
CA CYS A 155 -0.50 -12.68 23.78
C CYS A 155 -1.76 -11.82 23.78
N THR A 156 -2.30 -11.48 24.94
CA THR A 156 -3.49 -10.62 25.07
C THR A 156 -3.22 -9.24 24.49
N THR A 157 -2.02 -8.68 24.70
CA THR A 157 -1.61 -7.39 24.12
C THR A 157 -1.52 -7.45 22.60
N VAL A 158 -0.95 -8.54 22.07
CA VAL A 158 -0.64 -8.67 20.64
C VAL A 158 -1.86 -9.08 19.81
N PHE A 159 -2.71 -9.97 20.33
CA PHE A 159 -3.81 -10.60 19.62
C PHE A 159 -5.20 -10.22 20.19
N GLY A 160 -5.26 -9.46 21.28
CA GLY A 160 -6.50 -9.10 21.97
C GLY A 160 -7.07 -10.21 22.87
N THR A 161 -6.75 -11.47 22.56
CA THR A 161 -7.14 -12.64 23.36
C THR A 161 -6.03 -13.69 23.34
N HIS A 162 -5.95 -14.51 24.40
CA HIS A 162 -5.03 -15.66 24.45
C HIS A 162 -5.72 -17.00 24.12
N ALA A 163 -7.01 -17.15 24.40
CA ALA A 163 -7.72 -18.43 24.36
C ALA A 163 -7.81 -19.08 22.97
N ASP A 164 -7.84 -18.28 21.90
CA ASP A 164 -8.00 -18.77 20.52
C ASP A 164 -6.66 -18.93 19.78
N LEU A 165 -5.54 -18.69 20.44
CA LEU A 165 -4.21 -18.78 19.84
C LEU A 165 -3.74 -20.22 19.77
N LYS A 166 -3.61 -20.73 18.54
CA LYS A 166 -2.99 -22.01 18.25
C LYS A 166 -1.65 -21.77 17.57
N GLU A 167 -0.59 -22.30 18.18
CA GLU A 167 0.73 -22.32 17.57
C GLU A 167 0.73 -23.29 16.39
N THR A 168 1.25 -22.84 15.26
CA THR A 168 1.54 -23.68 14.09
C THR A 168 3.03 -24.05 14.11
N PRO A 169 3.49 -25.04 13.31
CA PRO A 169 4.92 -25.35 13.20
C PRO A 169 5.80 -24.15 12.84
N ASN A 170 5.23 -23.12 12.20
CA ASN A 170 5.94 -21.92 11.75
C ASN A 170 5.74 -20.71 12.70
N GLY A 171 4.94 -20.86 13.76
CA GLY A 171 4.61 -19.81 14.72
C GLY A 171 3.13 -19.43 14.74
N TYR A 172 2.82 -18.17 15.07
CA TYR A 172 1.45 -17.68 15.26
C TYR A 172 1.00 -16.89 14.03
N GLU A 173 -0.22 -17.10 13.54
CA GLU A 173 -0.73 -16.39 12.35
C GLU A 173 -0.78 -14.87 12.56
N ARG A 174 -0.11 -14.12 11.68
CA ARG A 174 -0.06 -12.65 11.72
C ARG A 174 -1.44 -12.00 11.71
N ASP A 175 -2.35 -12.53 10.90
CA ASP A 175 -3.67 -11.91 10.65
C ASP A 175 -4.58 -11.90 11.88
N LYS A 176 -4.24 -12.69 12.91
CA LYS A 176 -4.94 -12.69 14.20
C LYS A 176 -4.50 -11.57 15.13
N MET A 177 -3.38 -10.88 14.84
CA MET A 177 -2.91 -9.77 15.65
C MET A 177 -3.86 -8.57 15.55
N ILE A 178 -3.89 -7.73 16.59
CA ILE A 178 -4.58 -6.44 16.54
C ILE A 178 -3.97 -5.57 15.42
N PRO A 179 -4.76 -4.80 14.65
CA PRO A 179 -4.25 -4.03 13.50
C PRO A 179 -3.04 -3.13 13.81
N LEU A 180 -3.04 -2.41 14.93
CA LEU A 180 -1.91 -1.57 15.32
C LEU A 180 -0.63 -2.39 15.58
N VAL A 181 -0.78 -3.59 16.15
CA VAL A 181 0.34 -4.49 16.42
C VAL A 181 0.87 -5.10 15.12
N GLN A 182 0.00 -5.38 14.14
CA GLN A 182 0.44 -5.79 12.80
C GLN A 182 1.32 -4.71 12.14
N ILE A 183 0.96 -3.44 12.28
CA ILE A 183 1.77 -2.31 11.79
C ILE A 183 3.12 -2.27 12.50
N LEU A 184 3.14 -2.35 13.83
CA LEU A 184 4.37 -2.35 14.62
C LEU A 184 5.29 -3.52 14.28
N TRP A 185 4.72 -4.72 14.11
CA TRP A 185 5.45 -5.91 13.71
C TRP A 185 6.06 -5.77 12.33
N ARG A 186 5.28 -5.28 11.36
CA ARG A 186 5.80 -5.08 10.00
C ARG A 186 6.89 -4.01 9.96
N ILE A 187 6.80 -2.96 10.77
CA ILE A 187 7.91 -2.01 10.96
C ILE A 187 9.11 -2.70 11.61
N GLY A 188 8.86 -3.54 12.61
CA GLY A 188 9.87 -4.31 13.34
C GLY A 188 10.70 -5.25 12.45
N LEU A 189 10.05 -5.93 11.50
CA LEU A 189 10.68 -6.79 10.49
C LEU A 189 11.69 -6.08 9.58
N TRP A 190 11.71 -4.75 9.57
CA TRP A 190 12.67 -3.98 8.79
C TRP A 190 13.50 -3.03 9.65
N THR A 191 13.28 -2.99 10.96
CA THR A 191 13.99 -2.08 11.86
C THR A 191 14.74 -2.85 12.92
N PHE A 192 14.05 -3.44 13.90
CA PHE A 192 14.71 -4.01 15.07
C PHE A 192 14.88 -5.53 15.04
N HIS A 193 14.15 -6.26 14.20
CA HIS A 193 14.31 -7.71 14.08
C HIS A 193 14.14 -8.17 12.62
N PRO A 194 15.11 -7.83 11.74
CA PRO A 194 14.97 -8.02 10.32
C PRO A 194 15.05 -9.49 9.90
N ARG A 195 14.05 -9.95 9.16
CA ARG A 195 14.02 -11.25 8.48
C ARG A 195 13.15 -11.21 7.22
N ILE A 196 13.46 -12.08 6.26
CA ILE A 196 12.78 -12.15 4.96
C ILE A 196 11.83 -13.37 4.89
N GLU A 197 12.11 -14.40 5.68
CA GLU A 197 11.34 -15.63 5.71
C GLU A 197 10.17 -15.57 6.71
N ASP A 198 9.13 -16.38 6.44
CA ASP A 198 7.95 -16.56 7.29
C ASP A 198 7.22 -15.26 7.65
N ILE A 199 7.03 -14.35 6.68
CA ILE A 199 6.31 -13.08 6.89
C ILE A 199 4.80 -13.22 7.13
N TYR A 200 4.28 -14.44 7.22
CA TYR A 200 2.89 -14.75 7.56
C TYR A 200 2.73 -15.21 9.01
N PHE A 201 3.83 -15.55 9.67
CA PHE A 201 3.84 -16.08 11.02
C PHE A 201 4.67 -15.19 11.94
N VAL A 202 4.31 -15.16 13.21
CA VAL A 202 4.98 -14.37 14.23
C VAL A 202 5.62 -15.34 15.20
N LYS A 203 6.90 -15.15 15.49
CA LYS A 203 7.65 -16.01 16.41
C LYS A 203 7.43 -15.56 17.86
N VAL A 204 7.57 -16.49 18.81
CA VAL A 204 7.40 -16.22 20.26
C VAL A 204 8.24 -15.01 20.71
N ARG A 205 9.51 -14.93 20.27
CA ARG A 205 10.40 -13.80 20.54
C ARG A 205 9.81 -12.46 20.09
N GLU A 206 9.17 -12.42 18.92
CA GLU A 206 8.57 -11.21 18.38
C GLU A 206 7.33 -10.80 19.17
N ILE A 207 6.54 -11.76 19.68
CA ILE A 207 5.37 -11.47 20.53
C ILE A 207 5.79 -10.72 21.79
N TYR A 208 6.87 -11.16 22.46
CA TYR A 208 7.41 -10.45 23.63
C TYR A 208 7.98 -9.07 23.28
N LEU A 209 8.72 -8.95 22.17
CA LEU A 209 9.25 -7.66 21.72
C LEU A 209 8.12 -6.68 21.37
N LEU A 210 7.05 -7.16 20.74
CA LEU A 210 5.87 -6.36 20.42
C LEU A 210 5.12 -5.94 21.68
N HIS A 211 4.94 -6.86 22.64
CA HIS A 211 4.35 -6.53 23.92
C HIS A 211 5.15 -5.44 24.64
N ALA A 212 6.47 -5.59 24.73
CA ALA A 212 7.38 -4.59 25.30
C ALA A 212 7.28 -3.24 24.59
N LEU A 213 7.29 -3.24 23.25
CA LEU A 213 7.12 -2.04 22.43
C LEU A 213 5.74 -1.39 22.64
N PHE A 214 4.71 -2.20 22.86
CA PHE A 214 3.35 -1.72 23.03
C PHE A 214 3.14 -1.10 24.41
N THR A 215 3.57 -1.75 25.48
CA THR A 215 3.36 -1.29 26.86
C THR A 215 4.42 -0.28 27.30
N GLY A 216 5.68 -0.56 26.97
CA GLY A 216 6.85 0.16 27.48
C GLY A 216 7.27 -0.25 28.89
N ASP A 217 6.71 -1.35 29.42
CA ASP A 217 6.93 -1.83 30.79
C ASP A 217 8.20 -2.66 30.91
N TYR A 218 8.65 -3.26 29.80
CA TYR A 218 9.85 -4.08 29.74
C TYR A 218 10.85 -3.48 28.76
N LEU A 219 12.05 -3.16 29.22
CA LEU A 219 13.10 -2.59 28.38
C LEU A 219 14.06 -3.67 27.93
N TYR A 220 13.86 -4.19 26.73
CA TYR A 220 14.84 -5.04 26.07
C TYR A 220 15.90 -4.18 25.38
N SER A 221 17.17 -4.58 25.50
CA SER A 221 18.29 -3.88 24.85
C SER A 221 18.33 -4.21 23.36
N PHE A 222 18.14 -3.21 22.50
CA PHE A 222 18.33 -3.38 21.05
C PHE A 222 19.78 -3.73 20.73
N ALA A 223 20.74 -3.18 21.48
CA ALA A 223 22.16 -3.48 21.26
C ALA A 223 22.48 -4.96 21.45
N HIS A 224 21.94 -5.61 22.48
CA HIS A 224 22.08 -7.06 22.65
C HIS A 224 21.25 -7.84 21.63
N LEU A 225 20.04 -7.36 21.31
CA LEU A 225 19.18 -7.98 20.29
C LEU A 225 19.89 -8.08 18.93
N MET A 226 20.55 -7.00 18.50
CA MET A 226 21.31 -6.95 17.25
C MET A 226 22.50 -7.93 17.27
N ILE A 227 23.21 -8.03 18.40
CA ILE A 227 24.33 -8.98 18.55
C ILE A 227 23.83 -10.43 18.48
N ASP A 228 22.74 -10.74 19.18
CA ASP A 228 22.15 -12.07 19.15
C ASP A 228 21.62 -12.41 17.75
N ASP A 229 20.98 -11.47 17.04
CA ASP A 229 20.51 -11.69 15.66
C ASP A 229 21.67 -11.99 14.69
N ILE A 230 22.77 -11.24 14.77
CA ILE A 230 23.96 -11.47 13.92
C ILE A 230 24.59 -12.82 14.23
N TRP A 231 24.69 -13.18 15.52
CA TRP A 231 25.27 -14.45 15.94
C TRP A 231 24.40 -15.64 15.54
N ASP A 232 23.10 -15.57 15.77
CA ASP A 232 22.14 -16.62 15.39
C ASP A 232 22.18 -16.86 13.88
N MET A 233 22.27 -15.79 13.09
CA MET A 233 22.47 -15.87 11.65
C MET A 233 23.77 -16.56 11.29
N TYR A 234 24.88 -16.22 11.94
CA TYR A 234 26.16 -16.86 11.68
C TYR A 234 26.13 -18.37 12.00
N GLU A 235 25.55 -18.76 13.13
CA GLU A 235 25.56 -20.14 13.62
C GLU A 235 24.63 -21.09 12.85
N GLN A 236 23.44 -20.63 12.45
CA GLN A 236 22.38 -21.50 11.93
C GLN A 236 22.49 -21.69 10.40
N GLU A 237 22.47 -22.94 9.93
CA GLU A 237 22.57 -23.28 8.50
C GLU A 237 21.48 -22.62 7.64
N HIS A 238 20.23 -22.65 8.12
CA HIS A 238 19.08 -22.13 7.39
C HIS A 238 18.96 -20.60 7.39
N ARG A 239 19.77 -19.89 8.19
CA ARG A 239 19.79 -18.42 8.17
C ARG A 239 20.80 -17.93 7.14
N ASN A 240 20.28 -17.72 5.95
CA ASN A 240 20.96 -17.30 4.72
C ASN A 240 21.03 -15.77 4.52
N TYR A 241 20.46 -14.95 5.41
CA TYR A 241 20.49 -13.48 5.28
C TYR A 241 21.18 -12.77 6.45
N ILE A 242 22.14 -11.89 6.17
CA ILE A 242 22.78 -11.05 7.21
C ILE A 242 21.78 -10.00 7.70
N PRO A 243 21.35 -10.01 8.97
CA PRO A 243 20.45 -9.00 9.50
C PRO A 243 21.18 -7.66 9.67
N HIS A 244 20.43 -6.57 9.79
CA HIS A 244 20.97 -5.27 10.22
C HIS A 244 22.06 -4.67 9.29
N GLY A 245 22.04 -4.97 7.99
CA GLY A 245 23.11 -4.66 7.05
C GLY A 245 23.59 -3.21 7.04
N TYR A 246 22.67 -2.24 7.11
CA TYR A 246 23.06 -0.83 7.20
C TYR A 246 23.67 -0.46 8.55
N TYR A 247 23.14 -1.01 9.66
CA TYR A 247 23.69 -0.72 10.98
C TYR A 247 25.11 -1.26 11.07
N ILE A 248 25.36 -2.48 10.57
CA ILE A 248 26.71 -3.05 10.49
C ILE A 248 27.60 -2.20 9.58
N SER A 249 27.13 -1.81 8.39
CA SER A 249 27.89 -0.94 7.47
C SER A 249 28.28 0.39 8.12
N LEU A 250 27.35 1.04 8.83
CA LEU A 250 27.61 2.29 9.52
C LEU A 250 28.64 2.10 10.64
N ILE A 251 28.48 1.07 11.48
CA ILE A 251 29.38 0.79 12.58
C ILE A 251 30.80 0.48 12.06
N LEU A 252 30.93 -0.41 11.08
CA LEU A 252 32.22 -0.76 10.48
C LEU A 252 32.90 0.43 9.80
N ASN A 253 32.13 1.29 9.13
CA ASN A 253 32.66 2.54 8.57
C ASN A 253 33.19 3.47 9.68
N LYS A 254 32.44 3.62 10.78
CA LYS A 254 32.86 4.44 11.92
C LYS A 254 34.07 3.86 12.67
N LEU A 255 34.23 2.54 12.66
CA LEU A 255 35.42 1.84 13.20
C LEU A 255 36.62 1.87 12.24
N GLY A 256 36.48 2.44 11.03
CA GLY A 256 37.57 2.54 10.06
C GLY A 256 37.89 1.23 9.34
N ALA A 257 36.90 0.33 9.20
CA ALA A 257 37.03 -0.90 8.41
C ALA A 257 36.84 -0.68 6.91
N VAL A 258 36.17 0.41 6.53
CA VAL A 258 35.88 0.74 5.14
C VAL A 258 37.04 1.54 4.54
N SER A 259 37.62 1.05 3.45
CA SER A 259 38.67 1.75 2.72
C SER A 259 38.09 2.92 1.90
N LYS A 260 38.92 3.91 1.52
CA LYS A 260 38.47 5.05 0.70
C LYS A 260 38.00 4.62 -0.70
N ASP A 261 38.55 3.53 -1.20
CA ASP A 261 38.28 3.00 -2.54
C ASP A 261 37.19 1.91 -2.52
N GLU A 262 36.53 1.70 -1.38
CA GLU A 262 35.49 0.69 -1.22
C GLU A 262 34.28 1.00 -2.10
N SER A 263 33.88 0.04 -2.93
CA SER A 263 32.65 0.15 -3.71
C SER A 263 31.44 0.23 -2.77
N VAL A 264 30.63 1.27 -2.93
CA VAL A 264 29.43 1.48 -2.13
C VAL A 264 28.19 1.17 -2.96
N GLU A 265 27.32 0.34 -2.41
CA GLU A 265 26.00 0.11 -2.99
C GLU A 265 25.04 1.19 -2.47
N MET A 266 24.51 1.98 -3.40
CA MET A 266 23.53 3.04 -3.12
C MET A 266 22.14 2.49 -3.41
N VAL A 267 21.41 2.10 -2.37
CA VAL A 267 20.04 1.54 -2.51
C VAL A 267 19.07 2.66 -2.85
N PRO A 268 18.16 2.60 -3.83
CA PRO A 268 17.24 3.72 -4.10
C PRO A 268 16.34 4.10 -2.90
N SER A 269 15.96 5.39 -2.76
CA SER A 269 15.19 5.91 -1.63
C SER A 269 13.87 5.17 -1.39
N MET A 270 13.20 4.73 -2.45
CA MET A 270 11.96 3.95 -2.41
C MET A 270 12.09 2.63 -1.63
N PHE A 271 13.29 2.05 -1.54
CA PHE A 271 13.53 0.82 -0.78
C PHE A 271 14.02 1.08 0.65
N ARG A 272 14.29 2.35 1.00
CA ARG A 272 14.80 2.76 2.33
C ARG A 272 13.70 3.24 3.28
N LEU A 273 12.52 3.53 2.75
CA LEU A 273 11.43 4.15 3.49
C LEU A 273 10.28 3.17 3.63
N ILE A 274 9.82 2.99 4.86
CA ILE A 274 8.55 2.34 5.18
C ILE A 274 7.47 3.39 4.98
N SER A 275 6.70 3.25 3.89
CA SER A 275 5.50 4.02 3.60
C SER A 275 4.24 3.13 3.65
N ARG A 276 3.06 3.72 3.79
CA ARG A 276 1.77 3.02 3.72
C ARG A 276 1.65 2.26 2.40
N ASP A 277 1.94 2.94 1.30
CA ASP A 277 1.78 2.41 -0.06
C ASP A 277 2.72 1.24 -0.37
N SER A 278 3.95 1.28 0.16
CA SER A 278 4.97 0.26 -0.15
C SER A 278 4.91 -0.96 0.77
N PHE A 279 4.28 -0.87 1.95
CA PHE A 279 4.33 -1.94 2.95
C PHE A 279 3.00 -2.57 3.31
N PHE A 280 1.85 -2.00 2.96
CA PHE A 280 0.59 -2.46 3.55
C PHE A 280 -0.54 -2.59 2.54
N PRO A 281 -0.36 -3.36 1.44
CA PRO A 281 -1.43 -3.54 0.46
C PRO A 281 -2.68 -4.19 1.07
N ASP A 282 -2.50 -5.05 2.08
CA ASP A 282 -3.58 -5.82 2.70
C ASP A 282 -4.17 -5.14 3.95
N LEU A 283 -3.47 -4.14 4.51
CA LEU A 283 -3.87 -3.45 5.73
C LEU A 283 -4.61 -2.17 5.36
N LYS A 284 -5.94 -2.19 5.51
CA LYS A 284 -6.79 -1.01 5.28
C LYS A 284 -6.58 -0.02 6.41
N PHE A 285 -5.79 1.03 6.18
CA PHE A 285 -5.77 2.17 7.11
C PHE A 285 -7.09 2.92 7.00
N SER A 286 -7.73 3.21 8.14
CA SER A 286 -8.79 4.21 8.17
C SER A 286 -8.15 5.59 8.03
N GLU A 287 -8.85 6.52 7.39
CA GLU A 287 -8.39 7.90 7.23
C GLU A 287 -8.31 8.64 8.58
N SER A 288 -8.98 8.12 9.61
CA SER A 288 -8.97 8.65 10.98
C SER A 288 -8.27 7.66 11.94
N PRO A 289 -7.05 7.98 12.43
CA PRO A 289 -6.34 7.16 13.44
C PRO A 289 -7.19 6.90 14.70
N THR A 290 -8.16 7.77 14.96
CA THR A 290 -9.09 7.72 16.09
C THR A 290 -9.96 6.47 16.10
N GLU A 291 -10.33 5.92 14.93
CA GLU A 291 -11.19 4.72 14.87
C GLU A 291 -10.51 3.47 15.45
N TYR A 292 -9.18 3.37 15.36
CA TYR A 292 -8.41 2.26 15.94
C TYR A 292 -8.15 2.40 17.44
N ILE A 293 -8.33 3.59 18.00
CA ILE A 293 -8.06 3.90 19.41
C ILE A 293 -9.32 3.67 20.28
N ILE A 294 -10.52 3.64 19.69
CA ILE A 294 -11.79 3.64 20.43
C ILE A 294 -12.23 2.26 20.95
N ASP A 295 -11.62 1.15 20.50
CA ASP A 295 -12.08 -0.20 20.92
C ASP A 295 -11.32 -0.81 22.14
N VAL A 296 -10.58 0.00 22.89
CA VAL A 296 -9.98 -0.42 24.17
C VAL A 296 -10.45 0.50 25.29
N ARG A 297 -11.56 0.13 25.92
CA ARG A 297 -12.06 0.78 27.14
C ARG A 297 -11.11 0.54 28.32
N VAL A 298 -10.13 1.42 28.51
CA VAL A 298 -9.73 1.92 29.85
C VAL A 298 -9.27 3.37 29.68
N THR A 299 -10.09 4.28 30.21
CA THR A 299 -9.83 5.72 30.29
C THR A 299 -8.66 6.04 31.21
N GLN A 300 -7.59 6.63 30.66
CA GLN A 300 -6.78 7.66 31.30
C GLN A 300 -6.07 8.49 30.21
N GLN A 301 -6.54 9.72 29.99
CA GLN A 301 -5.88 10.72 29.16
C GLN A 301 -4.78 11.39 29.98
N THR A 302 -3.53 11.21 29.57
CA THR A 302 -2.39 12.01 30.04
C THR A 302 -1.75 12.66 28.82
N THR A 303 -1.76 13.99 28.76
CA THR A 303 -0.97 14.75 27.78
C THR A 303 0.01 15.65 28.52
N PHE A 304 1.31 15.40 28.31
CA PHE A 304 2.41 16.28 28.73
C PHE A 304 2.96 17.06 27.53
N PRO A 305 3.46 18.30 27.74
CA PRO A 305 3.78 19.24 26.68
C PRO A 305 5.20 19.07 26.10
N LYS A 306 5.34 19.37 24.80
CA LYS A 306 6.60 19.39 24.06
C LYS A 306 7.31 20.73 24.26
N LYS A 307 8.54 20.70 24.77
CA LYS A 307 9.45 21.86 24.87
C LYS A 307 10.20 22.06 23.55
N VAL A 308 10.35 23.32 23.13
CA VAL A 308 11.38 23.78 22.19
C VAL A 308 12.19 24.88 22.90
N LYS A 309 13.52 24.85 22.77
CA LYS A 309 14.47 25.90 23.19
C LYS A 309 14.88 26.76 21.98
N VAL A 310 15.07 28.08 22.14
CA VAL A 310 16.12 28.90 21.45
C VAL A 310 16.43 30.20 22.23
N GLY A 311 17.72 30.61 22.26
CA GLY A 311 18.29 31.96 22.54
C GLY A 311 19.51 31.89 23.50
N GLU A 312 20.73 32.40 23.27
CA GLU A 312 21.32 33.49 22.44
C GLU A 312 22.84 33.23 22.10
N ALA A 313 23.44 34.03 21.21
CA ALA A 313 24.81 33.97 20.63
C ALA A 313 25.80 35.04 21.23
N PRO A 314 26.95 35.45 20.62
CA PRO A 314 28.15 34.78 20.05
C PRO A 314 29.52 35.31 20.62
N ARG A 315 30.66 34.60 20.47
CA ARG A 315 32.03 35.20 20.49
C ARG A 315 33.06 34.44 19.62
N GLN A 316 33.97 35.24 19.04
CA GLN A 316 35.05 34.97 18.06
C GLN A 316 36.15 33.97 18.48
N PRO A 317 37.05 33.59 17.53
CA PRO A 317 38.45 33.29 17.87
C PRO A 317 39.50 34.00 16.97
N PRO A 318 40.72 34.28 17.50
CA PRO A 318 41.93 34.48 16.68
C PRO A 318 43.10 33.52 17.02
N HIS A 319 44.12 33.57 16.15
CA HIS A 319 45.51 33.03 16.21
C HIS A 319 45.74 31.65 15.56
N GLN A 320 46.46 31.53 14.42
CA GLN A 320 47.91 31.71 14.12
C GLN A 320 48.84 30.65 14.73
N ILE A 321 49.67 30.01 13.88
CA ILE A 321 51.04 29.44 14.14
C ILE A 321 51.57 28.75 12.83
N PRO A 322 52.91 28.61 12.60
CA PRO A 322 53.60 29.09 11.38
C PRO A 322 54.36 28.04 10.52
N GLN A 323 54.92 28.52 9.39
CA GLN A 323 55.85 27.82 8.49
C GLN A 323 57.34 27.98 8.90
N PRO A 324 58.26 27.10 8.43
CA PRO A 324 59.72 27.25 8.58
C PRO A 324 60.50 27.58 7.28
N PRO A 325 61.76 28.07 7.36
CA PRO A 325 62.59 28.52 6.21
C PRO A 325 63.91 27.73 5.99
N PHE A 326 64.56 27.90 4.81
CA PHE A 326 66.00 28.29 4.60
C PHE A 326 66.75 27.71 3.37
N GLN A 327 67.75 28.52 2.92
CA GLN A 327 68.99 28.30 2.10
C GLN A 327 68.90 28.50 0.57
N LYS A 328 69.57 29.46 -0.12
CA LYS A 328 70.95 30.03 -0.25
C LYS A 328 71.91 29.30 -1.23
N MET A 329 72.08 29.94 -2.40
CA MET A 329 73.15 30.03 -3.44
C MET A 329 74.62 29.73 -3.01
N PRO A 330 75.59 29.40 -3.93
CA PRO A 330 76.23 30.40 -4.82
C PRO A 330 76.78 29.94 -6.20
N SER A 331 76.99 30.95 -7.07
CA SER A 331 77.72 30.93 -8.35
C SER A 331 78.99 31.77 -8.21
N GLN A 332 80.08 31.51 -8.98
CA GLN A 332 81.02 32.57 -9.45
C GLN A 332 82.22 32.13 -10.34
N ILE A 333 82.61 33.05 -11.25
CA ILE A 333 83.98 33.42 -11.74
C ILE A 333 84.58 32.54 -12.89
N HIS A 334 85.27 32.98 -13.96
CA HIS A 334 86.11 34.16 -14.29
C HIS A 334 86.21 34.40 -15.84
N VAL A 335 86.50 35.64 -16.24
CA VAL A 335 87.07 36.04 -17.56
C VAL A 335 88.45 36.70 -17.33
N PRO A 336 89.44 36.56 -18.23
CA PRO A 336 90.57 37.49 -18.33
C PRO A 336 90.80 38.09 -19.74
N ASP A 337 91.37 39.30 -19.73
CA ASP A 337 91.68 40.23 -20.83
C ASP A 337 93.09 39.96 -21.45
N PRO A 338 93.39 40.41 -22.69
CA PRO A 338 94.44 39.85 -23.54
C PRO A 338 95.69 40.71 -23.67
N HIS A 339 96.82 40.06 -23.97
CA HIS A 339 97.90 40.67 -24.73
C HIS A 339 98.59 39.56 -25.53
N VAL A 340 98.38 39.51 -26.85
CA VAL A 340 98.98 38.49 -27.71
C VAL A 340 99.63 39.13 -28.95
N ASP A 341 100.87 38.73 -29.12
CA ASP A 341 101.83 39.00 -30.19
C ASP A 341 101.34 38.50 -31.57
N MET A 342 101.23 39.43 -32.53
CA MET A 342 100.55 39.26 -33.83
C MET A 342 101.23 38.28 -34.79
N THR A 343 102.50 37.90 -34.58
CA THR A 343 103.20 36.96 -35.49
C THR A 343 103.00 35.48 -35.13
N LYS A 344 102.60 35.19 -33.89
CA LYS A 344 102.13 33.84 -33.50
C LYS A 344 100.68 33.60 -33.92
N LEU A 345 99.91 34.66 -34.12
CA LEU A 345 98.48 34.59 -34.46
C LEU A 345 98.26 34.06 -35.88
N GLU A 346 99.04 34.47 -36.88
CA GLU A 346 98.86 34.02 -38.27
C GLU A 346 99.16 32.52 -38.45
N ASN A 347 100.22 32.01 -37.80
CA ASN A 347 100.52 30.58 -37.80
C ASN A 347 99.51 29.76 -36.97
N LEU A 348 98.92 30.35 -35.93
CA LEU A 348 97.82 29.74 -35.19
C LEU A 348 96.53 29.70 -36.02
N ILE A 349 96.22 30.77 -36.77
CA ILE A 349 95.03 30.85 -37.64
C ILE A 349 95.10 29.81 -38.76
N ILE A 350 96.27 29.60 -39.39
CA ILE A 350 96.41 28.56 -40.43
C ILE A 350 96.25 27.15 -39.83
N LYS A 351 96.84 26.90 -38.66
CA LYS A 351 96.75 25.60 -37.97
C LYS A 351 95.33 25.34 -37.43
N GLN A 352 94.67 26.39 -36.95
CA GLN A 352 93.30 26.36 -36.43
C GLN A 352 92.30 26.21 -37.57
N SER A 353 92.53 26.83 -38.74
CA SER A 353 91.72 26.63 -39.95
C SER A 353 91.77 25.18 -40.44
N PHE A 354 92.95 24.55 -40.47
CA PHE A 354 93.08 23.13 -40.84
C PHE A 354 92.44 22.20 -39.80
N GLN A 355 92.54 22.52 -38.51
CA GLN A 355 91.79 21.81 -37.46
C GLN A 355 90.27 22.00 -37.59
N PHE A 356 89.82 23.20 -37.94
CA PHE A 356 88.41 23.51 -38.13
C PHE A 356 87.83 22.74 -39.32
N GLN A 357 88.57 22.66 -40.43
CA GLN A 357 88.17 21.88 -41.60
C GLN A 357 88.03 20.38 -41.25
N ASN A 358 88.97 19.83 -40.49
CA ASN A 358 88.90 18.43 -40.05
C ASN A 358 87.77 18.18 -39.05
N GLN A 359 87.52 19.12 -38.13
CA GLN A 359 86.38 19.06 -37.22
C GLN A 359 85.05 19.17 -37.97
N GLN A 360 84.97 20.02 -38.99
CA GLN A 360 83.78 20.19 -39.82
C GLN A 360 83.50 18.92 -40.64
N ASN A 361 84.52 18.29 -41.21
CA ASN A 361 84.36 17.01 -41.92
C ASN A 361 83.94 15.88 -40.97
N ALA A 362 84.51 15.81 -39.76
CA ALA A 362 84.09 14.85 -38.73
C ALA A 362 82.64 15.10 -38.28
N LEU A 363 82.24 16.36 -38.13
CA LEU A 363 80.89 16.77 -37.78
C LEU A 363 79.89 16.39 -38.88
N ILE A 364 80.21 16.66 -40.15
CA ILE A 364 79.39 16.27 -41.29
C ILE A 364 79.19 14.76 -41.32
N MET A 365 80.26 13.98 -41.08
CA MET A 365 80.18 12.52 -41.05
C MET A 365 79.35 12.01 -39.86
N MET A 366 79.45 12.64 -38.68
CA MET A 366 78.58 12.37 -37.53
C MET A 366 77.11 12.69 -37.82
N ILE A 367 76.83 13.84 -38.42
CA ILE A 367 75.48 14.26 -38.80
C ILE A 367 74.88 13.26 -39.80
N THR A 368 75.67 12.83 -40.78
CA THR A 368 75.21 11.84 -41.78
C THR A 368 74.90 10.48 -41.13
N ASN A 369 75.71 10.03 -40.16
CA ASN A 369 75.45 8.81 -39.41
C ASN A 369 74.24 8.91 -38.48
N LEU A 370 74.04 10.06 -37.82
CA LEU A 370 72.87 10.34 -37.00
C LEU A 370 71.60 10.38 -37.85
N GLN A 371 71.66 10.99 -39.02
CA GLN A 371 70.54 11.04 -39.96
C GLN A 371 70.15 9.64 -40.43
N LYS A 372 71.12 8.78 -40.73
CA LYS A 372 70.89 7.37 -41.08
C LYS A 372 70.33 6.54 -39.92
N GLN A 373 70.75 6.82 -38.68
CA GLN A 373 70.15 6.20 -37.49
C GLN A 373 68.70 6.66 -37.26
N LEU A 374 68.40 7.94 -37.48
CA LEU A 374 67.04 8.47 -37.39
C LEU A 374 66.12 7.86 -38.44
N GLU A 375 66.58 7.72 -39.69
CA GLU A 375 65.81 7.06 -40.75
C GLU A 375 65.49 5.60 -40.41
N GLY A 376 66.46 4.87 -39.84
CA GLY A 376 66.23 3.50 -39.34
C GLY A 376 65.21 3.45 -38.21
N GLN A 377 65.29 4.37 -37.24
CA GLN A 377 64.32 4.46 -36.14
C GLN A 377 62.91 4.82 -36.62
N VAL A 378 62.77 5.71 -37.62
CA VAL A 378 61.47 6.09 -38.20
C VAL A 378 60.81 4.90 -38.90
N LEU A 379 61.59 4.05 -39.58
CA LEU A 379 61.07 2.83 -40.20
C LEU A 379 60.64 1.78 -39.16
N ASP A 380 61.44 1.58 -38.10
CA ASP A 380 61.09 0.70 -36.99
C ASP A 380 59.82 1.15 -36.26
N VAL A 381 59.64 2.46 -36.06
CA VAL A 381 58.41 3.03 -35.48
C VAL A 381 57.21 2.78 -36.40
N LYS A 382 57.34 2.97 -37.72
CA LYS A 382 56.27 2.65 -38.67
C LYS A 382 55.89 1.16 -38.67
N CYS A 383 56.86 0.26 -38.59
CA CYS A 383 56.58 -1.18 -38.47
C CYS A 383 55.85 -1.52 -37.17
N ARG A 384 56.26 -0.93 -36.04
CA ARG A 384 55.57 -1.12 -34.75
C ARG A 384 54.16 -0.53 -34.75
N GLU A 385 53.95 0.61 -35.39
CA GLU A 385 52.59 1.18 -35.55
C GLU A 385 51.68 0.27 -36.38
N GLU A 386 52.18 -0.36 -37.44
CA GLU A 386 51.41 -1.35 -38.21
C GLU A 386 51.08 -2.61 -37.39
N GLU A 387 52.02 -3.12 -36.60
CA GLU A 387 51.77 -4.26 -35.70
C GLU A 387 50.75 -3.92 -34.61
N ILE A 388 50.83 -2.72 -34.03
CA ILE A 388 49.84 -2.24 -33.05
C ILE A 388 48.47 -2.10 -33.71
N LYS A 389 48.38 -1.55 -34.94
CA LYS A 389 47.12 -1.46 -35.69
C LYS A 389 46.52 -2.83 -35.97
N LYS A 390 47.32 -3.80 -36.41
CA LYS A 390 46.86 -5.19 -36.65
C LYS A 390 46.40 -5.86 -35.35
N SER A 391 47.12 -5.68 -34.25
CA SER A 391 46.72 -6.20 -32.94
C SER A 391 45.42 -5.54 -32.44
N LEU A 392 45.26 -4.23 -32.63
CA LEU A 392 44.05 -3.50 -32.23
C LEU A 392 42.83 -3.99 -33.01
N VAL A 393 42.95 -4.16 -34.34
CA VAL A 393 41.88 -4.70 -35.19
C VAL A 393 41.52 -6.12 -34.78
N SER A 394 42.50 -6.97 -34.49
CA SER A 394 42.24 -8.33 -34.00
C SER A 394 41.54 -8.35 -32.63
N ASN A 395 41.93 -7.47 -31.72
CA ASN A 395 41.31 -7.37 -30.39
C ASN A 395 39.87 -6.83 -30.47
N LEU A 396 39.63 -5.82 -31.33
CA LEU A 396 38.29 -5.29 -31.58
C LEU A 396 37.38 -6.34 -32.22
N GLN A 397 37.89 -7.13 -33.17
CA GLN A 397 37.12 -8.19 -33.80
C GLN A 397 36.76 -9.30 -32.80
N MET A 398 37.70 -9.73 -31.95
CA MET A 398 37.42 -10.68 -30.87
C MET A 398 36.40 -10.13 -29.87
N GLN A 399 36.46 -8.84 -29.54
CA GLN A 399 35.50 -8.20 -28.64
C GLN A 399 34.08 -8.17 -29.23
N LEU A 400 33.95 -7.90 -30.54
CA LEU A 400 32.67 -7.93 -31.24
C LEU A 400 32.10 -9.35 -31.31
N GLU A 401 32.93 -10.37 -31.55
CA GLU A 401 32.50 -11.78 -31.53
C GLU A 401 32.03 -12.21 -30.13
N CYS A 402 32.74 -11.82 -29.06
CA CYS A 402 32.30 -12.08 -27.69
C CYS A 402 30.97 -11.38 -27.37
N GLN A 403 30.78 -10.13 -27.83
CA GLN A 403 29.52 -9.42 -27.64
C GLN A 403 28.36 -10.08 -28.39
N ALA A 404 28.58 -10.56 -29.61
CA ALA A 404 27.58 -11.28 -30.39
C ALA A 404 27.13 -12.58 -29.67
N LEU A 405 28.08 -13.35 -29.15
CA LEU A 405 27.79 -14.58 -28.39
C LEU A 405 27.05 -14.31 -27.07
N ASP A 406 27.37 -13.21 -26.39
CA ASP A 406 26.65 -12.80 -25.17
C ASP A 406 25.23 -12.34 -25.46
N ILE A 407 24.99 -11.67 -26.61
CA ILE A 407 23.65 -11.30 -27.06
C ILE A 407 22.83 -12.56 -27.37
N GLU A 408 23.40 -13.50 -28.14
CA GLU A 408 22.73 -14.77 -28.49
C GLU A 408 22.41 -15.60 -27.24
N ARG A 409 23.31 -15.63 -26.25
CA ARG A 409 23.06 -16.29 -24.96
C ARG A 409 21.90 -15.63 -24.20
N ARG A 410 21.83 -14.30 -24.18
CA ARG A 410 20.73 -13.56 -23.52
C ARG A 410 19.40 -13.78 -24.21
N GLU A 411 19.39 -13.87 -25.54
CA GLU A 411 18.20 -14.20 -26.32
C GLU A 411 17.70 -15.61 -25.98
N GLN A 412 18.57 -16.63 -25.99
CA GLN A 412 18.21 -18.00 -25.61
C GLN A 412 17.72 -18.10 -24.15
N GLU A 413 18.34 -17.36 -23.23
CA GLU A 413 17.91 -17.32 -21.84
C GLU A 413 16.55 -16.62 -21.69
N SER A 414 16.28 -15.57 -22.49
CA SER A 414 14.98 -14.92 -22.52
C SER A 414 13.88 -15.83 -23.07
N GLU A 415 14.18 -16.61 -24.09
CA GLU A 415 13.25 -17.59 -24.68
C GLU A 415 12.93 -18.72 -23.70
N LYS A 416 13.95 -19.26 -23.03
CA LYS A 416 13.76 -20.26 -21.97
C LYS A 416 12.90 -19.74 -20.81
N ARG A 417 13.08 -18.48 -20.40
CA ARG A 417 12.22 -17.85 -19.38
C ARG A 417 10.78 -17.64 -19.89
N ALA A 418 10.59 -17.37 -21.18
CA ALA A 418 9.26 -17.28 -21.78
C ALA A 418 8.56 -18.64 -21.78
N GLU A 419 9.25 -19.71 -22.16
CA GLU A 419 8.73 -21.09 -22.10
C GLU A 419 8.39 -21.52 -20.67
N GLU A 420 9.22 -21.17 -19.69
CA GLU A 420 8.94 -21.46 -18.27
C GLU A 420 7.71 -20.71 -17.76
N ARG A 421 7.53 -19.45 -18.18
CA ARG A 421 6.31 -18.67 -17.88
C ARG A 421 5.07 -19.28 -18.52
N GLU A 422 5.18 -19.75 -19.75
CA GLU A 422 4.08 -20.44 -20.45
C GLU A 422 3.70 -21.73 -19.74
N LYS A 423 4.68 -22.58 -19.37
CA LYS A 423 4.45 -23.80 -18.58
C LYS A 423 3.78 -23.51 -17.24
N LEU A 424 4.22 -22.44 -16.55
CA LEU A 424 3.63 -22.03 -15.29
C LEU A 424 2.18 -21.55 -15.47
N MET A 425 1.91 -20.81 -16.54
CA MET A 425 0.56 -20.32 -16.87
C MET A 425 -0.39 -21.45 -17.23
N VAL A 426 0.07 -22.44 -18.01
CA VAL A 426 -0.71 -23.65 -18.32
C VAL A 426 -1.02 -24.45 -17.06
N SER A 427 -0.03 -24.64 -16.17
CA SER A 427 -0.23 -25.29 -14.87
C SER A 427 -1.22 -24.54 -13.97
N PHE A 428 -1.15 -23.21 -13.93
CA PHE A 428 -2.07 -22.37 -13.19
C PHE A 428 -3.50 -22.46 -13.73
N MET A 429 -3.68 -22.40 -15.06
CA MET A 429 -4.98 -22.56 -15.72
C MET A 429 -5.58 -23.94 -15.46
N GLN A 430 -4.76 -25.00 -15.49
CA GLN A 430 -5.20 -26.36 -15.17
C GLN A 430 -5.72 -26.46 -13.72
N LYS A 431 -5.00 -25.89 -12.75
CA LYS A 431 -5.47 -25.83 -11.35
C LYS A 431 -6.73 -25.00 -11.17
N LEU A 432 -6.88 -23.91 -11.93
CA LEU A 432 -8.08 -23.08 -11.90
C LEU A 432 -9.31 -23.87 -12.39
N ILE A 433 -9.16 -24.66 -13.46
CA ILE A 433 -10.20 -25.53 -13.99
C ILE A 433 -10.56 -26.63 -12.98
N GLU A 434 -9.57 -27.25 -12.34
CA GLU A 434 -9.79 -28.25 -11.29
C GLU A 434 -10.51 -27.67 -10.08
N TYR A 435 -10.16 -26.46 -9.66
CA TYR A 435 -10.84 -25.76 -8.57
C TYR A 435 -12.29 -25.44 -8.93
N GLN A 436 -12.54 -24.91 -10.13
CA GLN A 436 -13.91 -24.64 -10.61
C GLN A 436 -14.76 -25.92 -10.70
N ALA A 437 -14.17 -27.05 -11.12
CA ALA A 437 -14.84 -28.34 -11.16
C ALA A 437 -15.16 -28.88 -9.76
N PHE A 438 -14.25 -28.69 -8.79
CA PHE A 438 -14.47 -29.06 -7.39
C PHE A 438 -15.60 -28.21 -6.76
N ASP A 439 -15.58 -26.91 -7.02
CA ASP A 439 -16.57 -25.95 -6.53
C ASP A 439 -17.97 -26.24 -7.09
N ALA A 440 -18.04 -26.62 -8.38
CA ALA A 440 -19.28 -27.08 -9.01
C ALA A 440 -19.83 -28.35 -8.35
N LYS A 441 -18.97 -29.33 -8.03
CA LYS A 441 -19.37 -30.55 -7.32
C LYS A 441 -19.88 -30.27 -5.91
N GLN A 442 -19.27 -29.35 -5.17
CA GLN A 442 -19.78 -28.96 -3.85
C GLN A 442 -21.17 -28.32 -3.95
N ARG A 443 -21.38 -27.41 -4.91
CA ARG A 443 -22.70 -26.80 -5.12
C ARG A 443 -23.76 -27.82 -5.48
N GLU A 444 -23.42 -28.83 -6.28
CA GLU A 444 -24.33 -29.93 -6.61
C GLU A 444 -24.71 -30.73 -5.35
N GLN A 445 -23.74 -31.04 -4.49
CA GLN A 445 -23.95 -31.77 -3.26
C GLN A 445 -24.76 -30.98 -2.21
N GLU A 446 -24.55 -29.66 -2.12
CA GLU A 446 -25.36 -28.77 -1.29
C GLU A 446 -26.79 -28.65 -1.81
N ASN A 447 -26.97 -28.58 -3.13
CA ASN A 447 -28.30 -28.57 -3.74
C ASN A 447 -29.06 -29.87 -3.49
N GLU A 448 -28.37 -31.02 -3.52
CA GLU A 448 -28.93 -32.32 -3.16
C GLU A 448 -29.35 -32.38 -1.68
N LYS A 449 -28.50 -31.91 -0.76
CA LYS A 449 -28.86 -31.78 0.67
C LYS A 449 -30.07 -30.88 0.90
N ARG A 450 -30.11 -29.71 0.25
CA ARG A 450 -31.26 -28.78 0.30
C ARG A 450 -32.51 -29.40 -0.30
N ALA A 451 -32.40 -30.26 -1.30
CA ALA A 451 -33.53 -30.99 -1.85
C ALA A 451 -34.05 -32.05 -0.86
N GLU A 452 -33.15 -32.78 -0.19
CA GLU A 452 -33.48 -33.75 0.85
C GLU A 452 -34.16 -33.09 2.07
N GLU A 453 -33.64 -31.96 2.54
CA GLU A 453 -34.23 -31.17 3.62
C GLU A 453 -35.62 -30.63 3.25
N ARG A 454 -35.79 -30.13 2.02
CA ARG A 454 -37.12 -29.75 1.49
C ARG A 454 -38.07 -30.95 1.45
N GLY A 455 -37.58 -32.13 1.06
CA GLY A 455 -38.35 -33.37 1.13
C GLY A 455 -38.80 -33.71 2.55
N LYS A 456 -37.90 -33.65 3.53
CA LYS A 456 -38.21 -33.87 4.96
C LYS A 456 -39.22 -32.86 5.50
N MET A 457 -39.09 -31.59 5.11
CA MET A 457 -40.03 -30.53 5.49
C MET A 457 -41.43 -30.77 4.91
N ILE A 458 -41.53 -31.17 3.64
CA ILE A 458 -42.81 -31.51 3.00
C ILE A 458 -43.46 -32.70 3.70
N VAL A 459 -42.72 -33.76 3.99
CA VAL A 459 -43.23 -34.94 4.72
C VAL A 459 -43.74 -34.55 6.11
N THR A 460 -42.98 -33.74 6.84
CA THR A 460 -43.37 -33.27 8.18
C THR A 460 -44.62 -32.38 8.13
N SER A 461 -44.73 -31.52 7.12
CA SER A 461 -45.91 -30.68 6.91
C SER A 461 -47.14 -31.52 6.54
N MET A 462 -46.98 -32.55 5.70
CA MET A 462 -48.07 -33.49 5.38
C MET A 462 -48.49 -34.30 6.61
N GLN A 463 -47.55 -34.73 7.45
CA GLN A 463 -47.85 -35.41 8.71
C GLN A 463 -48.67 -34.54 9.65
N LYS A 464 -48.24 -33.28 9.88
CA LYS A 464 -48.99 -32.31 10.69
C LYS A 464 -50.38 -32.03 10.12
N LEU A 465 -50.51 -31.96 8.80
CA LEU A 465 -51.81 -31.79 8.14
C LEU A 465 -52.74 -32.98 8.39
N MET A 466 -52.24 -34.21 8.28
CA MET A 466 -53.02 -35.43 8.58
C MET A 466 -53.41 -35.50 10.06
N GLU A 467 -52.52 -35.11 10.99
CA GLU A 467 -52.82 -35.04 12.42
C GLU A 467 -53.88 -33.97 12.72
N SER A 468 -53.79 -32.80 12.07
CA SER A 468 -54.80 -31.75 12.16
C SER A 468 -56.16 -32.23 11.65
N GLN A 469 -56.20 -32.91 10.50
CA GLN A 469 -57.43 -33.47 9.94
C GLN A 469 -58.01 -34.58 10.84
N ALA A 470 -57.17 -35.39 11.47
CA ALA A 470 -57.61 -36.42 12.42
C ALA A 470 -58.17 -35.82 13.71
N LEU A 471 -57.58 -34.73 14.22
CA LEU A 471 -58.10 -33.99 15.36
C LEU A 471 -59.42 -33.30 15.02
N GLU A 472 -59.54 -32.72 13.83
CA GLU A 472 -60.78 -32.11 13.35
C GLU A 472 -61.89 -33.15 13.20
N ALA A 473 -61.59 -34.34 12.68
CA ALA A 473 -62.52 -35.46 12.63
C ALA A 473 -62.99 -35.90 14.02
N LYS A 474 -62.08 -35.99 15.00
CA LYS A 474 -62.45 -36.28 16.41
C LYS A 474 -63.30 -35.18 17.04
N HIS A 475 -63.02 -33.91 16.72
CA HIS A 475 -63.83 -32.80 17.18
C HIS A 475 -65.23 -32.83 16.56
N GLN A 476 -65.34 -33.15 15.27
CA GLN A 476 -66.62 -33.36 14.59
C GLN A 476 -67.40 -34.56 15.16
N GLU A 477 -66.72 -35.64 15.55
CA GLU A 477 -67.32 -36.78 16.25
C GLU A 477 -67.83 -36.38 17.64
N GLN A 478 -67.03 -35.65 18.43
CA GLN A 478 -67.48 -35.10 19.72
C GLN A 478 -68.63 -34.10 19.60
N GLU A 479 -68.64 -33.26 18.56
CA GLU A 479 -69.78 -32.38 18.28
C GLU A 479 -71.00 -33.18 17.85
N SER A 480 -70.84 -34.22 17.04
CA SER A 480 -71.92 -35.14 16.67
C SER A 480 -72.50 -35.83 17.90
N ASP A 481 -71.66 -36.26 18.85
CA ASP A 481 -72.10 -36.88 20.12
C ASP A 481 -72.79 -35.86 21.04
N LYS A 482 -72.27 -34.63 21.14
CA LYS A 482 -72.97 -33.53 21.84
C LYS A 482 -74.32 -33.23 21.21
N LEU A 483 -74.38 -33.17 19.88
CA LEU A 483 -75.61 -32.94 19.13
C LEU A 483 -76.55 -34.15 19.22
N ALA A 484 -76.05 -35.37 19.39
CA ALA A 484 -76.85 -36.57 19.66
C ALA A 484 -77.49 -36.51 21.05
N VAL A 485 -76.74 -36.08 22.08
CA VAL A 485 -77.26 -35.85 23.43
C VAL A 485 -78.25 -34.68 23.46
N GLU A 486 -78.00 -33.61 22.72
CA GLU A 486 -78.97 -32.52 22.56
C GLU A 486 -80.19 -32.97 21.76
N ARG A 487 -80.03 -33.77 20.70
CA ARG A 487 -81.15 -34.39 19.97
C ARG A 487 -81.93 -35.33 20.84
N GLU A 488 -81.33 -36.08 21.74
CA GLU A 488 -82.03 -36.96 22.69
C GLU A 488 -82.84 -36.14 23.71
N LYS A 489 -82.26 -35.05 24.24
CA LYS A 489 -83.01 -34.06 25.07
C LYS A 489 -84.15 -33.43 24.29
N LEU A 490 -83.92 -33.08 23.01
CA LEU A 490 -84.90 -32.49 22.10
C LEU A 490 -85.95 -33.52 21.66
N MET A 491 -85.62 -34.81 21.58
CA MET A 491 -86.51 -35.93 21.21
C MET A 491 -87.40 -36.30 22.39
N VAL A 492 -86.93 -36.20 23.64
CA VAL A 492 -87.79 -36.31 24.83
C VAL A 492 -88.77 -35.13 24.91
N THR A 493 -88.36 -33.91 24.53
CA THR A 493 -89.27 -32.76 24.44
C THR A 493 -90.15 -32.77 23.18
N ASN A 494 -89.69 -33.37 22.09
CA ASN A 494 -90.46 -33.52 20.85
C ASN A 494 -91.42 -34.70 20.89
N ILE A 495 -91.14 -35.83 21.55
CA ILE A 495 -92.11 -36.94 21.73
C ILE A 495 -93.31 -36.45 22.55
N GLN A 496 -93.09 -35.55 23.51
CA GLN A 496 -94.14 -34.83 24.22
C GLN A 496 -94.97 -33.88 23.31
N LYS A 497 -94.40 -33.39 22.20
CA LYS A 497 -95.08 -32.58 21.17
C LYS A 497 -95.53 -33.36 19.92
N GLN A 498 -95.04 -34.60 19.71
CA GLN A 498 -95.33 -35.48 18.58
C GLN A 498 -96.63 -36.26 18.81
N ILE A 499 -97.02 -36.46 20.07
CA ILE A 499 -98.39 -36.87 20.43
C ILE A 499 -99.42 -35.81 20.00
N GLU A 500 -99.03 -34.52 19.95
CA GLU A 500 -99.90 -33.41 19.52
C GLU A 500 -99.79 -33.06 18.01
N CYS A 501 -98.82 -33.62 17.27
CA CYS A 501 -98.54 -33.24 15.88
C CYS A 501 -98.59 -34.42 14.87
N GLN A 502 -98.76 -35.67 15.32
CA GLN A 502 -99.01 -36.82 14.44
C GLN A 502 -100.42 -36.86 13.83
N GLU A 503 -101.33 -35.96 14.24
CA GLU A 503 -102.67 -35.85 13.65
C GLU A 503 -102.74 -34.93 12.40
N SER A 504 -101.69 -34.17 12.07
CA SER A 504 -101.80 -33.10 11.03
C SER A 504 -100.95 -33.29 9.76
N GLU A 505 -99.90 -34.14 9.75
CA GLU A 505 -98.98 -34.27 8.61
C GLU A 505 -99.09 -35.57 7.79
N ALA A 506 -100.04 -36.45 8.11
CA ALA A 506 -100.37 -37.63 7.30
C ALA A 506 -101.11 -37.30 5.98
N LYS A 507 -101.36 -36.02 5.67
CA LYS A 507 -102.13 -35.58 4.49
C LYS A 507 -101.35 -34.84 3.41
N ARG A 508 -100.01 -34.74 3.51
CA ARG A 508 -99.22 -33.88 2.58
C ARG A 508 -98.09 -34.57 1.82
N ARG A 509 -97.84 -35.87 2.03
CA ARG A 509 -96.72 -36.61 1.41
C ARG A 509 -97.13 -37.64 0.35
N GLU A 510 -98.19 -37.39 -0.40
CA GLU A 510 -98.64 -38.28 -1.50
C GLU A 510 -98.86 -37.55 -2.84
N GLN A 511 -98.36 -36.31 -3.00
CA GLN A 511 -98.64 -35.50 -4.20
C GLN A 511 -97.42 -34.89 -4.91
N GLU A 512 -96.17 -35.18 -4.51
CA GLU A 512 -94.97 -34.56 -5.10
C GLU A 512 -93.88 -35.54 -5.60
N SER A 513 -94.21 -36.83 -5.80
CA SER A 513 -93.25 -37.85 -6.26
C SER A 513 -93.28 -38.15 -7.77
N GLU A 514 -94.10 -37.49 -8.58
CA GLU A 514 -94.35 -37.91 -9.98
C GLU A 514 -93.85 -36.95 -11.08
N THR A 515 -93.20 -35.82 -10.75
CA THR A 515 -92.69 -34.85 -11.75
C THR A 515 -91.16 -34.76 -11.84
N ARG A 516 -90.40 -35.66 -11.21
CA ARG A 516 -88.92 -35.64 -11.20
C ARG A 516 -88.22 -36.62 -12.16
N ALA A 517 -88.95 -37.52 -12.82
CA ALA A 517 -88.35 -38.51 -13.71
C ALA A 517 -88.10 -37.99 -15.14
N GLU A 518 -88.99 -37.16 -15.69
CA GLU A 518 -88.93 -36.72 -17.10
C GLU A 518 -87.95 -35.56 -17.39
N ASN A 519 -87.41 -34.92 -16.35
CA ASN A 519 -86.44 -33.81 -16.49
C ASN A 519 -84.97 -34.27 -16.51
N ARG A 520 -84.66 -35.53 -16.19
CA ARG A 520 -83.28 -36.04 -16.20
C ARG A 520 -82.80 -36.48 -17.59
N GLU A 521 -83.68 -36.92 -18.48
CA GLU A 521 -83.29 -37.40 -19.82
C GLU A 521 -83.03 -36.26 -20.82
N ARG A 522 -83.75 -35.13 -20.71
CA ARG A 522 -83.49 -33.93 -21.53
C ARG A 522 -82.17 -33.23 -21.22
N TRP A 523 -81.63 -33.39 -20.01
CA TRP A 523 -80.36 -32.78 -19.59
C TRP A 523 -79.13 -33.52 -20.14
N ILE A 524 -79.22 -34.84 -20.30
CA ILE A 524 -78.08 -35.67 -20.73
C ILE A 524 -77.81 -35.51 -22.23
N VAL A 525 -78.85 -35.37 -23.07
CA VAL A 525 -78.68 -35.20 -24.52
C VAL A 525 -78.13 -33.81 -24.89
N SER A 526 -78.55 -32.74 -24.19
CA SER A 526 -78.07 -31.37 -24.45
C SER A 526 -76.60 -31.14 -24.07
N ASN A 527 -76.04 -31.92 -23.14
CA ASN A 527 -74.65 -31.79 -22.71
C ASN A 527 -73.66 -32.52 -23.62
N LEU A 528 -74.08 -33.57 -24.33
CA LEU A 528 -73.20 -34.31 -25.24
C LEU A 528 -72.99 -33.60 -26.58
N GLU A 529 -74.00 -32.88 -27.10
CA GLU A 529 -73.84 -32.05 -28.31
C GLU A 529 -72.92 -30.84 -28.08
N LYS A 530 -72.98 -30.21 -26.90
CA LYS A 530 -72.08 -29.09 -26.54
C LYS A 530 -70.62 -29.51 -26.36
N LEU A 531 -70.36 -30.76 -25.99
CA LEU A 531 -69.01 -31.25 -25.78
C LEU A 531 -68.25 -31.47 -27.11
N MET A 532 -68.95 -31.91 -28.17
CA MET A 532 -68.35 -32.10 -29.48
C MET A 532 -68.14 -30.79 -30.25
N GLU A 533 -68.98 -29.77 -30.01
CA GLU A 533 -68.81 -28.43 -30.61
C GLU A 533 -67.64 -27.64 -29.98
N CYS A 534 -67.39 -27.81 -28.67
CA CYS A 534 -66.24 -27.20 -27.99
C CYS A 534 -64.88 -27.75 -28.48
N GLN A 535 -64.76 -29.05 -28.75
CA GLN A 535 -63.50 -29.63 -29.23
C GLN A 535 -63.15 -29.22 -30.67
N SER A 536 -64.16 -28.97 -31.52
CA SER A 536 -63.92 -28.46 -32.88
C SER A 536 -63.53 -26.97 -32.90
N LEU A 537 -63.98 -26.16 -31.94
CA LEU A 537 -63.65 -24.73 -31.84
C LEU A 537 -62.27 -24.49 -31.23
N GLU A 538 -61.82 -25.30 -30.27
CA GLU A 538 -60.46 -25.23 -29.72
C GLU A 538 -59.38 -25.57 -30.76
N ALA A 539 -59.63 -26.55 -31.64
CA ALA A 539 -58.69 -26.89 -32.72
C ALA A 539 -58.54 -25.76 -33.76
N LYS A 540 -59.60 -24.97 -34.01
CA LYS A 540 -59.53 -23.79 -34.89
C LYS A 540 -58.85 -22.59 -34.21
N ARG A 541 -59.09 -22.36 -32.92
CA ARG A 541 -58.40 -21.30 -32.14
C ARG A 541 -56.90 -21.52 -32.08
N ARG A 542 -56.42 -22.74 -31.82
CA ARG A 542 -54.98 -23.03 -31.73
C ARG A 542 -54.22 -22.77 -33.04
N LYS A 543 -54.86 -23.01 -34.19
CA LYS A 543 -54.26 -22.70 -35.51
C LYS A 543 -54.27 -21.19 -35.83
N GLN A 544 -55.28 -20.45 -35.36
CA GLN A 544 -55.38 -19.01 -35.59
C GLN A 544 -54.46 -18.21 -34.65
N GLU A 545 -54.28 -18.66 -33.40
CA GLU A 545 -53.32 -18.07 -32.45
C GLU A 545 -51.87 -18.27 -32.88
N SER A 546 -51.50 -19.46 -33.39
CA SER A 546 -50.15 -19.69 -33.88
C SER A 546 -49.79 -18.84 -35.10
N ALA A 547 -50.76 -18.59 -35.99
CA ALA A 547 -50.55 -17.72 -37.15
C ALA A 547 -50.41 -16.24 -36.75
N LYS A 548 -51.24 -15.78 -35.80
CA LYS A 548 -51.20 -14.40 -35.30
C LYS A 548 -49.91 -14.10 -34.50
N GLN A 549 -49.42 -15.06 -33.71
CA GLN A 549 -48.15 -14.90 -33.00
C GLN A 549 -46.93 -14.78 -33.92
N LEU A 550 -46.95 -15.41 -35.10
CA LEU A 550 -45.89 -15.30 -36.09
C LEU A 550 -45.90 -13.92 -36.78
N GLU A 551 -47.10 -13.43 -37.13
CA GLU A 551 -47.29 -12.11 -37.74
C GLU A 551 -46.92 -10.97 -36.77
N ASP A 552 -47.34 -11.05 -35.51
CA ASP A 552 -47.02 -10.05 -34.49
C ASP A 552 -45.51 -10.03 -34.16
N ARG A 553 -44.82 -11.17 -34.24
CA ARG A 553 -43.37 -11.27 -34.01
C ARG A 553 -42.56 -10.66 -35.17
N GLU A 554 -43.00 -10.85 -36.40
CA GLU A 554 -42.37 -10.25 -37.58
C GLU A 554 -42.61 -8.72 -37.61
N LYS A 555 -43.81 -8.28 -37.21
CA LYS A 555 -44.14 -6.86 -37.09
C LYS A 555 -43.33 -6.17 -35.99
N TRP A 556 -43.18 -6.82 -34.83
CA TRP A 556 -42.34 -6.31 -33.74
C TRP A 556 -40.86 -6.23 -34.14
N SER A 557 -40.34 -7.21 -34.90
CA SER A 557 -38.97 -7.19 -35.41
C SER A 557 -38.72 -6.01 -36.36
N LYS A 558 -39.64 -5.73 -37.29
CA LYS A 558 -39.52 -4.60 -38.23
C LYS A 558 -39.68 -3.23 -37.54
N GLU A 559 -40.51 -3.14 -36.52
CA GLU A 559 -40.68 -1.92 -35.71
C GLU A 559 -39.42 -1.63 -34.87
N MET A 560 -38.82 -2.67 -34.29
CA MET A 560 -37.60 -2.56 -33.50
C MET A 560 -36.41 -2.10 -34.36
N GLU A 561 -36.27 -2.64 -35.58
CA GLU A 561 -35.24 -2.25 -36.52
C GLU A 561 -35.40 -0.79 -36.97
N LYS A 562 -36.62 -0.35 -37.29
CA LYS A 562 -36.92 1.07 -37.54
C LYS A 562 -36.60 1.98 -36.35
N SER A 563 -36.93 1.54 -35.12
CA SER A 563 -36.63 2.30 -33.91
C SER A 563 -35.12 2.40 -33.64
N MET A 564 -34.35 1.34 -33.90
CA MET A 564 -32.91 1.36 -33.69
C MET A 564 -32.22 2.28 -34.71
N VAL A 565 -32.61 2.22 -35.98
CA VAL A 565 -32.08 3.12 -37.02
C VAL A 565 -32.40 4.58 -36.72
N ALA A 566 -33.63 4.89 -36.27
CA ALA A 566 -34.01 6.25 -35.88
C ALA A 566 -33.25 6.77 -34.64
N ASN A 567 -32.96 5.90 -33.67
CA ASN A 567 -32.19 6.27 -32.49
C ASN A 567 -30.70 6.46 -32.78
N ILE A 568 -30.12 5.65 -33.68
CA ILE A 568 -28.72 5.81 -34.12
C ILE A 568 -28.56 7.13 -34.89
N GLN A 569 -29.51 7.47 -35.77
CA GLN A 569 -29.49 8.74 -36.51
C GLN A 569 -29.58 9.96 -35.57
N LYS A 570 -30.47 9.92 -34.57
CA LYS A 570 -30.54 10.97 -33.53
C LYS A 570 -29.27 11.08 -32.69
N LEU A 571 -28.58 9.97 -32.45
CA LEU A 571 -27.34 9.95 -31.68
C LEU A 571 -26.20 10.65 -32.44
N ILE A 572 -26.12 10.42 -33.76
CA ILE A 572 -25.13 11.06 -34.64
C ILE A 572 -25.39 12.57 -34.73
N GLU A 573 -26.64 12.99 -34.90
CA GLU A 573 -27.02 14.41 -34.93
C GLU A 573 -26.77 15.11 -33.59
N CYS A 574 -27.00 14.44 -32.47
CA CYS A 574 -26.74 14.98 -31.13
C CYS A 574 -25.23 15.09 -30.82
N GLN A 575 -24.40 14.20 -31.36
CA GLN A 575 -22.94 14.29 -31.23
C GLN A 575 -22.35 15.42 -32.11
N ALA A 576 -22.86 15.61 -33.32
CA ALA A 576 -22.44 16.71 -34.19
C ALA A 576 -22.82 18.08 -33.62
N PHE A 577 -24.00 18.21 -33.00
CA PHE A 577 -24.43 19.45 -32.34
C PHE A 577 -23.57 19.77 -31.10
N LYS A 578 -23.22 18.77 -30.29
CA LYS A 578 -22.36 18.95 -29.10
C LYS A 578 -20.91 19.29 -29.44
N ALA A 579 -20.40 18.83 -30.59
CA ALA A 579 -19.06 19.20 -31.06
C ALA A 579 -19.00 20.68 -31.43
N LYS A 580 -20.02 21.17 -32.16
CA LYS A 580 -20.10 22.58 -32.59
C LYS A 580 -20.27 23.56 -31.42
N GLN A 581 -21.01 23.16 -30.38
CA GLN A 581 -21.21 23.97 -29.18
C GLN A 581 -19.95 24.08 -28.30
N ARG A 582 -19.06 23.08 -28.34
CA ARG A 582 -17.79 23.09 -27.60
C ARG A 582 -16.74 24.00 -28.24
N GLU A 583 -16.82 24.19 -29.55
CA GLU A 583 -15.90 25.07 -30.30
C GLU A 583 -16.23 26.55 -30.00
N GLU A 584 -17.51 26.95 -30.06
CA GLU A 584 -17.97 28.31 -29.72
C GLU A 584 -17.80 28.67 -28.22
N GLU A 585 -17.95 27.71 -27.30
CA GLU A 585 -17.71 27.94 -25.86
C GLU A 585 -16.21 28.06 -25.50
N SER A 586 -15.32 27.55 -26.35
CA SER A 586 -13.87 27.59 -26.11
C SER A 586 -13.27 28.96 -26.47
N GLU A 587 -13.73 29.58 -27.56
CA GLU A 587 -13.26 30.90 -28.00
C GLU A 587 -13.76 32.04 -27.10
N THR A 588 -14.98 31.93 -26.56
CA THR A 588 -15.54 32.94 -25.65
C THR A 588 -14.90 32.93 -24.25
N ARG A 589 -14.43 31.77 -23.77
CA ARG A 589 -13.75 31.64 -22.46
C ARG A 589 -12.28 32.08 -22.48
N ALA A 590 -11.61 32.04 -23.63
CA ALA A 590 -10.24 32.54 -23.77
C ALA A 590 -10.18 34.08 -23.61
N ALA A 591 -11.14 34.80 -24.20
CA ALA A 591 -11.22 36.26 -24.12
C ALA A 591 -11.59 36.79 -22.72
N GLU A 592 -12.40 36.07 -21.94
CA GLU A 592 -12.73 36.46 -20.56
C GLU A 592 -11.59 36.17 -19.56
N ARG A 593 -10.76 35.16 -19.82
CA ARG A 593 -9.61 34.81 -18.96
C ARG A 593 -8.51 35.88 -18.99
N GLU A 594 -8.27 36.51 -20.13
CA GLU A 594 -7.29 37.58 -20.27
C GLU A 594 -7.72 38.86 -19.52
N LYS A 595 -9.03 39.18 -19.56
CA LYS A 595 -9.61 40.32 -18.85
C LYS A 595 -9.68 40.12 -17.33
N SER A 596 -9.80 38.87 -16.87
CA SER A 596 -9.83 38.51 -15.44
C SER A 596 -8.44 38.52 -14.79
N MET A 597 -7.41 38.04 -15.48
CA MET A 597 -6.04 38.01 -14.94
C MET A 597 -5.47 39.41 -14.68
N ALA A 598 -5.75 40.38 -15.56
CA ALA A 598 -5.32 41.77 -15.36
C ALA A 598 -5.97 42.43 -14.12
N SER A 599 -7.21 42.07 -13.76
CA SER A 599 -7.88 42.59 -12.56
C SER A 599 -7.39 41.94 -11.26
N ASN A 600 -7.01 40.66 -11.31
CA ASN A 600 -6.59 39.92 -10.13
C ASN A 600 -5.16 40.24 -9.67
N VAL A 601 -4.25 40.55 -10.61
CA VAL A 601 -2.88 40.97 -10.27
C VAL A 601 -2.88 42.32 -9.53
N GLN A 602 -3.79 43.23 -9.89
CA GLN A 602 -3.91 44.52 -9.21
C GLN A 602 -4.51 44.40 -7.80
N LYS A 603 -5.47 43.48 -7.58
CA LYS A 603 -6.05 43.21 -6.25
C LYS A 603 -5.10 42.44 -5.32
N LEU A 604 -4.19 41.62 -5.88
CA LEU A 604 -3.21 40.86 -5.09
C LEU A 604 -2.19 41.78 -4.40
N MET A 605 -1.76 42.86 -5.08
CA MET A 605 -0.83 43.83 -4.49
C MET A 605 -1.48 44.70 -3.41
N GLU A 606 -2.77 45.04 -3.52
CA GLU A 606 -3.51 45.77 -2.49
C GLU A 606 -3.83 44.90 -1.25
N CYS A 607 -4.03 43.60 -1.41
CA CYS A 607 -4.24 42.65 -0.30
C CYS A 607 -2.97 42.39 0.52
N GLN A 608 -1.80 42.32 -0.11
CA GLN A 608 -0.56 42.07 0.63
C GLN A 608 -0.14 43.25 1.53
N ALA A 609 -0.46 44.49 1.13
CA ALA A 609 -0.17 45.69 1.92
C ALA A 609 -1.12 45.85 3.14
N THR A 610 -2.39 45.45 3.01
CA THR A 610 -3.39 45.51 4.08
C THR A 610 -3.25 44.35 5.08
N GLU A 611 -2.77 43.20 4.63
CA GLU A 611 -2.58 42.02 5.49
C GLU A 611 -1.34 42.10 6.40
N ALA A 612 -0.33 42.88 6.02
CA ALA A 612 0.83 43.17 6.88
C ALA A 612 0.43 44.00 8.11
N ILE A 613 -0.40 45.03 7.92
CA ILE A 613 -0.88 45.92 9.00
C ILE A 613 -1.86 45.18 9.94
N ARG A 614 -2.69 44.28 9.38
CA ARG A 614 -3.63 43.46 10.17
C ARG A 614 -2.93 42.45 11.08
N ARG A 615 -1.80 41.86 10.65
CA ARG A 615 -1.04 40.89 11.46
C ARG A 615 -0.38 41.53 12.67
N GLU A 616 0.00 42.79 12.58
CA GLU A 616 0.61 43.53 13.69
C GLU A 616 -0.43 43.86 14.78
N GLN A 617 -1.60 44.37 14.38
CA GLN A 617 -2.70 44.68 15.30
C GLN A 617 -3.40 43.45 15.91
N GLU A 618 -3.51 42.34 15.16
CA GLU A 618 -4.03 41.08 15.71
C GLU A 618 -3.07 40.41 16.69
N SER A 619 -1.76 40.68 16.60
CA SER A 619 -0.78 40.13 17.54
C SER A 619 -0.88 40.78 18.91
N GLU A 620 -1.12 42.09 18.99
CA GLU A 620 -1.32 42.83 20.23
C GLU A 620 -2.69 42.53 20.88
N LYS A 621 -3.75 42.42 20.07
CA LYS A 621 -5.09 42.05 20.59
C LYS A 621 -5.11 40.64 21.18
N ARG A 622 -4.43 39.67 20.54
CA ARG A 622 -4.31 38.30 21.05
C ARG A 622 -3.40 38.21 22.28
N ALA A 623 -2.48 39.13 22.50
CA ALA A 623 -1.68 39.18 23.72
C ALA A 623 -2.54 39.57 24.94
N GLY A 624 -3.38 40.60 24.82
CA GLY A 624 -4.29 41.02 25.89
C GLY A 624 -5.42 40.02 26.18
N GLU A 625 -5.96 39.36 25.15
CA GLU A 625 -6.99 38.32 25.32
C GLU A 625 -6.44 37.04 25.96
N ARG A 626 -5.17 36.69 25.71
CA ARG A 626 -4.50 35.56 26.38
C ARG A 626 -4.28 35.84 27.86
N GLU A 627 -3.89 37.06 28.22
CA GLU A 627 -3.66 37.43 29.61
C GLU A 627 -4.97 37.40 30.42
N ASN A 628 -6.06 37.93 29.86
CA ASN A 628 -7.39 37.87 30.48
C ASN A 628 -7.97 36.44 30.53
N SER A 629 -7.72 35.62 29.51
CA SER A 629 -8.14 34.21 29.52
C SER A 629 -7.35 33.36 30.52
N ILE A 630 -6.06 33.64 30.73
CA ILE A 630 -5.23 32.95 31.72
C ILE A 630 -5.71 33.31 33.13
N ILE A 631 -5.98 34.58 33.40
CA ILE A 631 -6.51 35.04 34.70
C ILE A 631 -7.89 34.43 34.96
N SER A 632 -8.79 34.42 33.97
CA SER A 632 -10.13 33.81 34.10
C SER A 632 -10.08 32.30 34.32
N ASN A 633 -9.18 31.58 33.63
CA ASN A 633 -9.04 30.14 33.80
C ASN A 633 -8.40 29.75 35.13
N ILE A 634 -7.40 30.50 35.61
CA ILE A 634 -6.83 30.28 36.94
C ILE A 634 -7.90 30.51 38.02
N GLN A 635 -8.73 31.54 37.86
CA GLN A 635 -9.79 31.84 38.81
C GLN A 635 -10.89 30.77 38.83
N LYS A 636 -11.29 30.26 37.65
CA LYS A 636 -12.23 29.13 37.52
C LYS A 636 -11.67 27.81 38.04
N GLN A 637 -10.37 27.57 37.86
CA GLN A 637 -9.71 26.36 38.34
C GLN A 637 -9.62 26.35 39.87
N LEU A 638 -9.35 27.50 40.49
CA LEU A 638 -9.39 27.67 41.95
C LEU A 638 -10.82 27.55 42.51
N GLU A 639 -11.83 28.09 41.81
CA GLU A 639 -13.25 27.90 42.18
C GLU A 639 -13.69 26.43 42.09
N CYS A 640 -13.30 25.71 41.03
CA CYS A 640 -13.62 24.29 40.89
C CYS A 640 -12.95 23.43 41.97
N GLN A 641 -11.69 23.72 42.31
CA GLN A 641 -11.00 23.02 43.39
C GLN A 641 -11.63 23.32 44.76
N ALA A 642 -12.08 24.56 45.01
CA ALA A 642 -12.78 24.92 46.24
C ALA A 642 -14.18 24.26 46.34
N LEU A 643 -14.90 24.14 45.23
CA LEU A 643 -16.19 23.46 45.17
C LEU A 643 -16.06 21.93 45.32
N GLU A 644 -15.04 21.33 44.73
CA GLU A 644 -14.75 19.90 44.94
C GLU A 644 -14.34 19.59 46.38
N ALA A 645 -13.54 20.46 47.01
CA ALA A 645 -13.21 20.33 48.43
C ALA A 645 -14.46 20.40 49.31
N LYS A 646 -15.34 21.38 49.08
CA LYS A 646 -16.64 21.48 49.79
C LYS A 646 -17.56 20.29 49.53
N ARG A 647 -17.56 19.74 48.31
CA ARG A 647 -18.37 18.56 47.98
C ARG A 647 -17.86 17.32 48.72
N ARG A 648 -16.53 17.11 48.79
CA ARG A 648 -15.94 16.01 49.56
C ARG A 648 -16.20 16.14 51.06
N GLU A 649 -16.16 17.37 51.58
CA GLU A 649 -16.50 17.65 52.98
C GLU A 649 -17.97 17.34 53.26
N GLN A 650 -18.90 17.83 52.43
CA GLN A 650 -20.34 17.51 52.54
C GLN A 650 -20.67 16.03 52.34
N GLU A 651 -19.96 15.31 51.45
CA GLU A 651 -20.16 13.88 51.26
C GLU A 651 -19.63 13.09 52.47
N SER A 652 -18.53 13.54 53.08
CA SER A 652 -18.02 12.97 54.34
C SER A 652 -18.95 13.24 55.52
N GLU A 653 -19.54 14.44 55.60
CA GLU A 653 -20.54 14.81 56.61
C GLU A 653 -21.83 14.01 56.41
N LYS A 654 -22.34 13.87 55.19
CA LYS A 654 -23.52 13.03 54.89
C LYS A 654 -23.27 11.56 55.21
N TRP A 655 -22.06 11.06 54.99
CA TRP A 655 -21.70 9.69 55.34
C TRP A 655 -21.62 9.52 56.87
N ALA A 656 -21.06 10.49 57.57
CA ALA A 656 -21.02 10.52 59.04
C ALA A 656 -22.44 10.67 59.64
N GLU A 657 -23.29 11.55 59.09
CA GLU A 657 -24.69 11.69 59.49
C GLU A 657 -25.47 10.41 59.23
N LYS A 658 -25.30 9.76 58.08
CA LYS A 658 -25.97 8.49 57.80
C LYS A 658 -25.53 7.38 58.76
N MET A 659 -24.25 7.35 59.13
CA MET A 659 -23.72 6.42 60.13
C MET A 659 -24.24 6.73 61.53
N ILE A 660 -24.31 8.00 61.93
CA ILE A 660 -24.83 8.46 63.22
C ILE A 660 -26.34 8.20 63.31
N VAL A 661 -27.11 8.50 62.25
CA VAL A 661 -28.55 8.23 62.17
C VAL A 661 -28.81 6.73 62.23
N SER A 662 -28.04 5.89 61.53
CA SER A 662 -28.18 4.43 61.63
C SER A 662 -27.90 3.92 63.05
N LYS A 663 -26.86 4.44 63.72
CA LYS A 663 -26.54 4.07 65.11
C LYS A 663 -27.53 4.62 66.13
N LEU A 664 -28.07 5.81 65.91
CA LEU A 664 -29.13 6.40 66.75
C LEU A 664 -30.45 5.67 66.55
N GLN A 665 -30.76 5.23 65.33
CA GLN A 665 -31.92 4.38 65.02
C GLN A 665 -31.80 3.04 65.77
N GLU A 666 -30.65 2.36 65.69
CA GLU A 666 -30.38 1.13 66.42
C GLU A 666 -30.44 1.32 67.95
N LEU A 667 -29.91 2.43 68.47
CA LEU A 667 -29.99 2.77 69.90
C LEU A 667 -31.42 3.09 70.35
N MET A 668 -32.21 3.81 69.55
CA MET A 668 -33.62 4.06 69.84
C MET A 668 -34.46 2.79 69.79
N GLU A 669 -34.20 1.89 68.84
CA GLU A 669 -34.85 0.58 68.77
C GLU A 669 -34.47 -0.30 69.97
N CYS A 670 -33.19 -0.27 70.39
CA CYS A 670 -32.74 -0.95 71.60
C CYS A 670 -33.35 -0.34 72.88
N GLN A 671 -33.45 0.99 72.97
CA GLN A 671 -34.09 1.68 74.10
C GLN A 671 -35.61 1.47 74.12
N ALA A 672 -36.28 1.40 72.97
CA ALA A 672 -37.69 1.08 72.87
C ALA A 672 -37.98 -0.38 73.29
N LEU A 673 -37.10 -1.32 72.92
CA LEU A 673 -37.18 -2.72 73.36
C LEU A 673 -36.85 -2.88 74.85
N GLU A 674 -35.96 -2.06 75.41
CA GLU A 674 -35.71 -2.02 76.85
C GLU A 674 -36.83 -1.34 77.65
N ALA A 675 -37.41 -0.26 77.14
CA ALA A 675 -38.57 0.40 77.75
C ALA A 675 -39.77 -0.55 77.76
N LYS A 676 -40.01 -1.27 76.65
CA LYS A 676 -41.05 -2.30 76.56
C LYS A 676 -40.79 -3.47 77.52
N ARG A 677 -39.53 -3.88 77.71
CA ARG A 677 -39.14 -4.87 78.74
C ARG A 677 -39.31 -4.37 80.17
N ARG A 678 -39.03 -3.10 80.45
CA ARG A 678 -39.25 -2.49 81.78
C ARG A 678 -40.75 -2.33 82.07
N GLU A 679 -41.54 -1.94 81.08
CA GLU A 679 -43.00 -1.82 81.19
C GLU A 679 -43.68 -3.19 81.37
N GLU A 680 -43.20 -4.23 80.65
CA GLU A 680 -43.62 -5.62 80.85
C GLU A 680 -43.15 -6.17 82.21
N SER A 681 -41.94 -5.82 82.66
CA SER A 681 -41.42 -6.22 83.98
C SER A 681 -42.17 -5.55 85.14
N ASP A 682 -42.54 -4.28 85.02
CA ASP A 682 -43.32 -3.53 86.02
C ASP A 682 -44.79 -3.96 86.04
N LYS A 683 -45.33 -4.40 84.90
CA LYS A 683 -46.64 -5.06 84.80
C LYS A 683 -46.63 -6.44 85.46
N TRP A 684 -45.55 -7.21 85.28
CA TRP A 684 -45.32 -8.49 85.96
C TRP A 684 -45.08 -8.34 87.47
N ALA A 685 -44.55 -7.21 87.94
CA ALA A 685 -44.39 -6.92 89.36
C ALA A 685 -45.72 -6.55 90.03
N LYS A 686 -46.64 -5.88 89.33
CA LYS A 686 -47.99 -5.51 89.83
C LYS A 686 -48.99 -6.66 89.83
N ASP A 687 -48.93 -7.58 88.87
CA ASP A 687 -49.86 -8.71 88.79
C ASP A 687 -49.52 -9.86 89.77
N ARG A 688 -48.41 -9.74 90.51
CA ARG A 688 -47.95 -10.77 91.47
C ARG A 688 -48.48 -10.58 92.90
N GLU A 689 -49.18 -9.48 93.18
CA GLU A 689 -49.72 -9.18 94.52
C GLU A 689 -51.21 -9.50 94.70
N ASN A 690 -51.86 -10.17 93.74
CA ASN A 690 -53.21 -10.68 93.98
C ASN A 690 -53.47 -12.06 93.34
N SER A 691 -53.48 -13.05 94.24
CA SER A 691 -54.33 -14.24 94.23
C SER A 691 -53.86 -15.48 93.46
N MET A 692 -53.52 -16.48 94.28
CA MET A 692 -53.16 -17.88 94.00
C MET A 692 -54.04 -18.63 92.99
N VAL A 693 -53.43 -19.34 92.03
CA VAL A 693 -53.04 -20.77 92.08
C VAL A 693 -54.27 -21.67 92.24
N THR A 694 -54.86 -22.18 91.15
CA THR A 694 -54.37 -23.40 90.47
C THR A 694 -54.71 -23.43 88.97
N THR A 695 -55.48 -22.46 88.46
CA THR A 695 -55.91 -22.41 87.05
C THR A 695 -54.89 -21.70 86.13
N SER A 696 -53.96 -20.92 86.70
CA SER A 696 -53.04 -20.09 85.93
C SER A 696 -51.86 -20.85 85.33
N MET A 697 -51.40 -21.96 85.93
CA MET A 697 -50.28 -22.74 85.39
C MET A 697 -50.69 -23.54 84.14
N GLN A 698 -51.93 -24.03 84.10
CA GLN A 698 -52.48 -24.74 82.95
C GLN A 698 -52.77 -23.80 81.77
N LYS A 699 -53.31 -22.60 82.06
CA LYS A 699 -53.46 -21.55 81.03
C LYS A 699 -52.12 -20.99 80.55
N LEU A 700 -51.08 -20.94 81.38
CA LEU A 700 -49.75 -20.51 80.94
C LEU A 700 -49.12 -21.53 79.97
N MET A 701 -49.27 -22.83 80.24
CA MET A 701 -48.81 -23.89 79.33
C MET A 701 -49.64 -23.94 78.04
N GLU A 702 -50.96 -23.75 78.10
CA GLU A 702 -51.81 -23.68 76.91
C GLU A 702 -51.51 -22.42 76.07
N CYS A 703 -51.28 -21.26 76.70
CA CYS A 703 -50.88 -20.05 75.99
C CYS A 703 -49.47 -20.18 75.37
N GLN A 704 -48.52 -20.81 76.07
CA GLN A 704 -47.18 -21.07 75.51
C GLN A 704 -47.24 -22.07 74.35
N ALA A 705 -48.02 -23.15 74.46
CA ALA A 705 -48.20 -24.11 73.38
C ALA A 705 -48.90 -23.47 72.15
N LEU A 706 -49.93 -22.66 72.38
CA LEU A 706 -50.61 -21.92 71.31
C LEU A 706 -49.69 -20.90 70.64
N GLU A 707 -48.88 -20.18 71.41
CA GLU A 707 -47.94 -19.20 70.87
C GLU A 707 -46.79 -19.87 70.11
N GLU A 708 -46.31 -21.04 70.56
CA GLU A 708 -45.36 -21.86 69.78
C GLU A 708 -45.96 -22.38 68.48
N THR A 709 -47.22 -22.86 68.49
CA THR A 709 -47.89 -23.25 67.24
C THR A 709 -48.12 -22.05 66.32
N ARG A 710 -48.43 -20.87 66.86
CA ARG A 710 -48.59 -19.65 66.06
C ARG A 710 -47.26 -19.21 65.46
N ARG A 711 -46.17 -19.22 66.23
CA ARG A 711 -44.82 -18.92 65.73
C ARG A 711 -44.36 -19.93 64.69
N LYS A 712 -44.68 -21.22 64.84
CA LYS A 712 -44.42 -22.23 63.82
C LYS A 712 -45.20 -21.95 62.53
N GLN A 713 -46.50 -21.69 62.63
CA GLN A 713 -47.34 -21.34 61.47
C GLN A 713 -46.90 -20.03 60.79
N GLU A 714 -46.51 -19.01 61.55
CA GLU A 714 -45.97 -17.76 61.01
C GLU A 714 -44.61 -17.99 60.34
N SER A 715 -43.75 -18.83 60.90
CA SER A 715 -42.46 -19.20 60.28
C SER A 715 -42.62 -20.06 59.03
N GLU A 716 -43.60 -20.96 59.00
CA GLU A 716 -43.96 -21.78 57.83
C GLU A 716 -44.54 -20.91 56.72
N LYS A 717 -45.46 -19.99 57.04
CA LYS A 717 -45.98 -19.01 56.06
C LYS A 717 -44.88 -18.12 55.49
N TRP A 718 -43.95 -17.65 56.34
CA TRP A 718 -42.79 -16.88 55.87
C TRP A 718 -41.85 -17.72 54.99
N ALA A 719 -41.68 -19.00 55.29
CA ALA A 719 -40.90 -19.91 54.46
C ALA A 719 -41.57 -20.17 53.11
N GLU A 720 -42.88 -20.41 53.09
CA GLU A 720 -43.69 -20.59 51.87
C GLU A 720 -43.70 -19.32 51.00
N GLU A 721 -43.85 -18.13 51.59
CA GLU A 721 -43.78 -16.86 50.84
C GLU A 721 -42.39 -16.62 50.26
N ARG A 722 -41.33 -16.96 51.01
CA ARG A 722 -39.95 -16.87 50.52
C ARG A 722 -39.68 -17.87 49.40
N GLU A 723 -40.18 -19.09 49.50
CA GLU A 723 -40.07 -20.11 48.45
C GLU A 723 -40.84 -19.68 47.20
N LYS A 724 -42.07 -19.17 47.35
CA LYS A 724 -42.87 -18.63 46.25
C LYS A 724 -42.18 -17.45 45.56
N LEU A 725 -41.53 -16.56 46.32
CA LEU A 725 -40.74 -15.46 45.78
C LEU A 725 -39.50 -15.96 45.02
N LEU A 726 -38.80 -16.98 45.56
CA LEU A 726 -37.65 -17.59 44.91
C LEU A 726 -38.04 -18.28 43.60
N LEU A 727 -39.15 -19.02 43.59
CA LEU A 727 -39.69 -19.65 42.37
C LEU A 727 -40.11 -18.60 41.33
N SER A 728 -40.75 -17.51 41.75
CA SER A 728 -41.09 -16.41 40.84
C SER A 728 -39.84 -15.73 40.25
N ASN A 729 -38.78 -15.56 41.04
CA ASN A 729 -37.53 -14.96 40.57
C ASN A 729 -36.76 -15.91 39.64
N LEU A 730 -36.74 -17.21 39.93
CA LEU A 730 -36.17 -18.23 39.05
C LEU A 730 -36.92 -18.29 37.72
N GLN A 731 -38.24 -18.22 37.74
CA GLN A 731 -39.05 -18.17 36.52
C GLN A 731 -38.70 -16.94 35.66
N LYS A 732 -38.63 -15.74 36.27
CA LYS A 732 -38.23 -14.51 35.56
C LYS A 732 -36.80 -14.58 35.01
N LEU A 733 -35.88 -15.25 35.73
CA LEU A 733 -34.51 -15.46 35.27
C LEU A 733 -34.47 -16.37 34.04
N MET A 734 -35.25 -17.46 34.02
CA MET A 734 -35.35 -18.35 32.87
C MET A 734 -35.98 -17.65 31.66
N GLU A 735 -37.03 -16.84 31.86
CA GLU A 735 -37.66 -16.03 30.81
C GLU A 735 -36.67 -15.00 30.23
N PHE A 736 -35.87 -14.35 31.08
CA PHE A 736 -34.82 -13.42 30.64
C PHE A 736 -33.72 -14.14 29.83
N GLN A 737 -33.26 -15.29 30.29
CA GLN A 737 -32.26 -16.11 29.58
C GLN A 737 -32.78 -16.58 28.21
N ALA A 738 -34.05 -16.96 28.10
CA ALA A 738 -34.67 -17.34 26.83
C ALA A 738 -34.76 -16.15 25.86
N LEU A 739 -35.09 -14.95 26.36
CA LEU A 739 -35.10 -13.73 25.54
C LEU A 739 -33.69 -13.33 25.07
N GLU A 740 -32.66 -13.49 25.91
CA GLU A 740 -31.27 -13.23 25.49
C GLU A 740 -30.76 -14.24 24.47
N ALA A 741 -31.14 -15.52 24.61
CA ALA A 741 -30.81 -16.55 23.63
C ALA A 741 -31.43 -16.22 22.26
N ASN A 742 -32.72 -15.85 22.22
CA ASN A 742 -33.40 -15.44 20.99
C ASN A 742 -32.79 -14.18 20.38
N ARG A 743 -32.41 -13.17 21.20
CA ARG A 743 -31.72 -11.96 20.73
C ARG A 743 -30.36 -12.30 20.11
N CYS A 744 -29.61 -13.21 20.74
CA CYS A 744 -28.31 -13.66 20.23
C CYS A 744 -28.45 -14.43 18.91
N GLU A 745 -29.51 -15.23 18.76
CA GLU A 745 -29.81 -15.96 17.53
C GLU A 745 -30.21 -15.03 16.38
N GLN A 746 -31.08 -14.04 16.64
CA GLN A 746 -31.43 -13.00 15.65
C GLN A 746 -30.21 -12.17 15.22
N GLU A 747 -29.29 -11.84 16.14
CA GLU A 747 -28.04 -11.16 15.77
C GLU A 747 -27.12 -12.04 14.91
N ARG A 748 -27.09 -13.35 15.15
CA ARG A 748 -26.32 -14.29 14.32
C ARG A 748 -26.91 -14.40 12.93
N GLU A 749 -28.23 -14.49 12.80
CA GLU A 749 -28.95 -14.53 11.53
C GLU A 749 -28.73 -13.23 10.74
N LYS A 750 -28.88 -12.07 11.37
CA LYS A 750 -28.58 -10.77 10.76
C LYS A 750 -27.13 -10.65 10.28
N ARG A 751 -26.16 -11.11 11.09
CA ARG A 751 -24.74 -11.15 10.66
C ARG A 751 -24.50 -12.13 9.52
N ALA A 752 -25.25 -13.23 9.44
CA ALA A 752 -25.16 -14.19 8.34
C ALA A 752 -25.72 -13.57 7.05
N GLU A 753 -26.87 -12.90 7.10
CA GLU A 753 -27.45 -12.16 5.97
C GLU A 753 -26.53 -11.02 5.48
N GLU A 754 -25.91 -10.27 6.40
CA GLU A 754 -24.95 -9.22 6.05
C GLU A 754 -23.69 -9.80 5.38
N ARG A 755 -23.20 -10.96 5.85
CA ARG A 755 -22.08 -11.68 5.21
C ARG A 755 -22.45 -12.19 3.82
N GLU A 756 -23.64 -12.74 3.66
CA GLU A 756 -24.14 -13.22 2.36
C GLU A 756 -24.30 -12.06 1.37
N SER A 757 -24.90 -10.96 1.81
CA SER A 757 -25.04 -9.73 1.01
C SER A 757 -23.68 -9.15 0.59
N MET A 758 -22.70 -9.13 1.50
CA MET A 758 -21.33 -8.70 1.21
C MET A 758 -20.61 -9.65 0.24
N MET A 759 -20.81 -10.96 0.38
CA MET A 759 -20.21 -11.96 -0.52
C MET A 759 -20.79 -11.85 -1.93
N VAL A 760 -22.11 -11.67 -2.06
CA VAL A 760 -22.79 -11.46 -3.35
C VAL A 760 -22.31 -10.17 -4.02
N THR A 761 -22.16 -9.06 -3.28
CA THR A 761 -21.63 -7.81 -3.85
C THR A 761 -20.16 -7.91 -4.23
N ASN A 762 -19.33 -8.62 -3.46
CA ASN A 762 -17.93 -8.84 -3.81
C ASN A 762 -17.79 -9.75 -5.04
N MET A 763 -18.58 -10.82 -5.14
CA MET A 763 -18.63 -11.67 -6.34
C MET A 763 -19.08 -10.89 -7.57
N GLN A 764 -20.11 -10.05 -7.43
CA GLN A 764 -20.58 -9.21 -8.53
C GLN A 764 -19.49 -8.24 -9.01
N LYS A 765 -18.77 -7.57 -8.09
CA LYS A 765 -17.63 -6.70 -8.43
C LYS A 765 -16.47 -7.47 -9.05
N GLN A 766 -16.22 -8.70 -8.61
CA GLN A 766 -15.18 -9.56 -9.18
C GLN A 766 -15.52 -9.96 -10.61
N ILE A 767 -16.77 -10.31 -10.89
CA ILE A 767 -17.26 -10.62 -12.24
C ILE A 767 -17.16 -9.38 -13.15
N GLU A 768 -17.57 -8.21 -12.66
CA GLU A 768 -17.45 -6.95 -13.40
C GLU A 768 -15.98 -6.57 -13.69
N GLY A 769 -15.09 -6.77 -12.71
CA GLY A 769 -13.65 -6.58 -12.87
C GLY A 769 -13.04 -7.51 -13.92
N GLN A 770 -13.39 -8.80 -13.88
CA GLN A 770 -12.95 -9.79 -14.87
C GLN A 770 -13.47 -9.48 -16.27
N ALA A 771 -14.72 -9.02 -16.41
CA ALA A 771 -15.29 -8.62 -17.68
C ALA A 771 -14.61 -7.38 -18.28
N LEU A 772 -14.26 -6.40 -17.44
CA LEU A 772 -13.50 -5.21 -17.87
C LEU A 772 -12.07 -5.56 -18.27
N GLU A 773 -11.43 -6.48 -17.55
CA GLU A 773 -10.09 -6.93 -17.88
C GLU A 773 -10.05 -7.76 -19.16
N ALA A 774 -11.05 -8.62 -19.40
CA ALA A 774 -11.21 -9.33 -20.66
C ALA A 774 -11.35 -8.36 -21.84
N LYS A 775 -12.16 -7.30 -21.70
CA LYS A 775 -12.28 -6.25 -22.72
C LYS A 775 -10.97 -5.48 -22.97
N ARG A 776 -10.16 -5.26 -21.93
CA ARG A 776 -8.82 -4.65 -22.11
C ARG A 776 -7.88 -5.57 -22.86
N ARG A 777 -7.86 -6.87 -22.51
CA ARG A 777 -7.02 -7.87 -23.19
C ARG A 777 -7.42 -8.04 -24.65
N GLU A 778 -8.71 -8.00 -24.97
CA GLU A 778 -9.22 -8.02 -26.34
C GLU A 778 -8.70 -6.81 -27.13
N LYS A 779 -8.84 -5.60 -26.56
CA LYS A 779 -8.33 -4.36 -27.20
C LYS A 779 -6.81 -4.32 -27.34
N GLU A 780 -6.07 -4.89 -26.38
CA GLU A 780 -4.61 -5.03 -26.49
C GLU A 780 -4.21 -6.07 -27.54
N SER A 781 -4.97 -7.16 -27.67
CA SER A 781 -4.74 -8.16 -28.71
C SER A 781 -5.02 -7.62 -30.11
N GLU A 782 -6.05 -6.77 -30.24
CA GLU A 782 -6.37 -6.07 -31.49
C GLU A 782 -5.24 -5.10 -31.88
N LYS A 783 -4.74 -4.29 -30.93
CA LYS A 783 -3.56 -3.43 -31.15
C LYS A 783 -2.30 -4.21 -31.55
N ARG A 784 -2.03 -5.35 -30.89
CA ARG A 784 -0.90 -6.20 -31.25
C ARG A 784 -1.06 -6.79 -32.65
N ALA A 785 -2.27 -7.15 -33.05
CA ALA A 785 -2.54 -7.62 -34.40
C ALA A 785 -2.28 -6.52 -35.45
N GLU A 786 -2.71 -5.28 -35.18
CA GLU A 786 -2.42 -4.12 -36.02
C GLU A 786 -0.91 -3.84 -36.12
N GLU A 787 -0.19 -3.88 -35.00
CA GLU A 787 1.27 -3.70 -34.97
C GLU A 787 2.01 -4.79 -35.76
N ILE A 788 1.58 -6.06 -35.64
CA ILE A 788 2.13 -7.18 -36.41
C ILE A 788 1.86 -6.97 -37.92
N GLU A 789 0.68 -6.50 -38.30
CA GLU A 789 0.35 -6.21 -39.70
C GLU A 789 1.22 -5.08 -40.28
N ILE A 790 1.44 -4.02 -39.50
CA ILE A 790 2.34 -2.92 -39.88
C ILE A 790 3.78 -3.44 -40.07
N TRP A 791 4.28 -4.24 -39.12
CA TRP A 791 5.63 -4.78 -39.18
C TRP A 791 5.82 -5.76 -40.35
N ALA A 792 4.78 -6.54 -40.68
CA ALA A 792 4.77 -7.40 -41.86
C ALA A 792 4.87 -6.57 -43.16
N LYS A 793 4.10 -5.48 -43.29
CA LYS A 793 4.15 -4.57 -44.45
C LYS A 793 5.51 -3.88 -44.59
N GLU A 794 6.11 -3.43 -43.48
CA GLU A 794 7.45 -2.84 -43.49
C GLU A 794 8.52 -3.85 -43.92
N ARG A 795 8.42 -5.10 -43.45
CA ARG A 795 9.31 -6.18 -43.85
C ARG A 795 9.18 -6.52 -45.33
N GLU A 796 7.95 -6.57 -45.86
CA GLU A 796 7.69 -6.74 -47.29
C GLU A 796 8.28 -5.59 -48.12
N MET A 797 8.06 -4.34 -47.72
CA MET A 797 8.62 -3.16 -48.39
C MET A 797 10.15 -3.15 -48.35
N SER A 798 10.76 -3.58 -47.24
CA SER A 798 12.21 -3.72 -47.10
C SER A 798 12.77 -4.83 -48.00
N MET A 799 12.09 -5.98 -48.08
CA MET A 799 12.46 -7.05 -49.02
C MET A 799 12.32 -6.59 -50.47
N PHE A 800 11.26 -5.86 -50.80
CA PHE A 800 11.04 -5.32 -52.14
C PHE A 800 12.14 -4.31 -52.52
N SER A 801 12.53 -3.42 -51.59
CA SER A 801 13.63 -2.48 -51.77
C SER A 801 14.97 -3.18 -51.97
N LYS A 802 15.28 -4.22 -51.19
CA LYS A 802 16.49 -5.04 -51.36
C LYS A 802 16.49 -5.79 -52.70
N MET A 803 15.35 -6.34 -53.10
CA MET A 803 15.20 -7.05 -54.38
C MET A 803 15.35 -6.08 -55.56
N GLN A 804 14.80 -4.88 -55.46
CA GLN A 804 14.98 -3.83 -56.47
C GLN A 804 16.46 -3.41 -56.60
N LYS A 805 17.18 -3.26 -55.48
CA LYS A 805 18.63 -2.99 -55.50
C LYS A 805 19.43 -4.13 -56.10
N LEU A 806 19.06 -5.39 -55.83
CA LEU A 806 19.70 -6.56 -56.45
C LEU A 806 19.49 -6.57 -57.96
N ILE A 807 18.27 -6.28 -58.43
CA ILE A 807 17.97 -6.15 -59.86
C ILE A 807 18.77 -4.99 -60.48
N GLU A 808 18.84 -3.83 -59.82
CA GLU A 808 19.67 -2.70 -60.29
C GLU A 808 21.16 -3.07 -60.37
N CYS A 809 21.70 -3.76 -59.36
CA CYS A 809 23.08 -4.26 -59.38
C CYS A 809 23.32 -5.28 -60.49
N GLN A 810 22.35 -6.17 -60.74
CA GLN A 810 22.46 -7.20 -61.78
C GLN A 810 22.42 -6.58 -63.18
N VAL A 811 21.55 -5.59 -63.41
CA VAL A 811 21.51 -4.81 -64.65
C VAL A 811 22.79 -3.99 -64.84
N LEU A 812 23.37 -3.44 -63.77
CA LEU A 812 24.65 -2.73 -63.81
C LEU A 812 25.84 -3.66 -64.11
N GLU A 813 25.86 -4.87 -63.56
CA GLU A 813 26.90 -5.85 -63.85
C GLU A 813 26.78 -6.38 -65.28
N GLU A 814 25.56 -6.62 -65.78
CA GLU A 814 25.31 -7.00 -67.18
C GLU A 814 25.70 -5.89 -68.15
N THR A 815 25.43 -4.62 -67.82
CA THR A 815 25.91 -3.49 -68.63
C THR A 815 27.42 -3.32 -68.55
N ARG A 816 28.06 -3.59 -67.40
CA ARG A 816 29.52 -3.57 -67.27
C ARG A 816 30.19 -4.70 -68.06
N GLN A 817 29.66 -5.92 -67.99
CA GLN A 817 30.14 -7.06 -68.78
C GLN A 817 29.94 -6.83 -70.28
N LYS A 818 28.80 -6.24 -70.67
CA LYS A 818 28.56 -5.84 -72.05
C LYS A 818 29.55 -4.76 -72.50
N GLN A 819 29.81 -3.74 -71.67
CA GLN A 819 30.78 -2.69 -71.95
C GLN A 819 32.23 -3.19 -71.94
N GLU A 820 32.58 -4.19 -71.13
CA GLU A 820 33.90 -4.84 -71.14
C GLU A 820 34.07 -5.73 -72.40
N SER A 821 33.00 -6.41 -72.85
CA SER A 821 32.99 -7.14 -74.12
C SER A 821 33.06 -6.19 -75.33
N GLU A 822 32.37 -5.05 -75.27
CA GLU A 822 32.39 -4.00 -76.29
C GLU A 822 33.75 -3.29 -76.28
N ASN A 823 34.35 -3.00 -75.13
CA ASN A 823 35.70 -2.42 -75.04
C ASN A 823 36.78 -3.38 -75.54
N SER A 824 36.64 -4.69 -75.30
CA SER A 824 37.51 -5.72 -75.88
C SER A 824 37.40 -5.77 -77.42
N MET A 825 36.18 -5.62 -77.96
CA MET A 825 35.92 -5.56 -79.39
C MET A 825 36.38 -4.22 -80.02
N ILE A 826 36.18 -3.11 -79.30
CA ILE A 826 36.60 -1.76 -79.66
C ILE A 826 38.13 -1.67 -79.68
N THR A 827 38.85 -2.30 -78.75
CA THR A 827 40.33 -2.34 -78.81
C THR A 827 40.85 -3.09 -80.05
N ASN A 828 40.06 -4.02 -80.59
CA ASN A 828 40.34 -4.71 -81.86
C ASN A 828 39.94 -3.90 -83.11
N ILE A 829 38.93 -3.03 -83.01
CA ILE A 829 38.42 -2.19 -84.11
C ILE A 829 39.10 -0.80 -84.14
N GLN A 830 39.66 -0.32 -83.03
CA GLN A 830 40.42 0.95 -82.90
C GLN A 830 41.76 0.91 -83.69
N LYS A 831 42.13 -0.25 -84.22
CA LYS A 831 43.20 -0.41 -85.22
C LYS A 831 42.73 -0.23 -86.67
N GLN A 832 41.44 -0.02 -86.94
CA GLN A 832 40.93 0.00 -88.32
C GLN A 832 40.18 1.25 -88.78
N LEU A 833 39.60 2.12 -87.96
CA LEU A 833 38.73 3.19 -88.52
C LEU A 833 38.85 4.54 -87.82
N GLU A 834 39.94 5.21 -88.16
CA GLU A 834 40.08 6.65 -88.23
C GLU A 834 39.20 7.21 -89.38
N CYS A 835 37.86 7.07 -89.30
CA CYS A 835 36.95 7.65 -90.30
C CYS A 835 35.47 7.61 -89.85
N HIS A 836 34.99 8.66 -89.19
CA HIS A 836 33.67 9.31 -89.40
C HIS A 836 33.23 10.14 -88.17
N GLU A 837 33.68 11.38 -88.19
CA GLU A 837 33.42 12.46 -87.25
C GLU A 837 32.06 13.12 -87.51
N SER A 838 30.94 12.39 -87.33
CA SER A 838 29.60 13.00 -87.49
C SER A 838 28.47 12.48 -86.59
N GLU A 839 28.68 11.47 -85.73
CA GLU A 839 27.65 11.02 -84.76
C GLU A 839 27.76 11.66 -83.36
N SER A 840 28.75 12.54 -83.14
CA SER A 840 29.02 13.18 -81.84
C SER A 840 27.91 14.13 -81.38
N LYS A 841 27.17 14.78 -82.30
CA LYS A 841 26.19 15.82 -81.94
C LYS A 841 24.78 15.33 -81.62
N SER A 842 24.45 14.06 -81.90
CA SER A 842 23.12 13.48 -81.55
C SER A 842 23.14 12.68 -80.25
N ARG A 843 24.30 12.16 -79.82
CA ARG A 843 24.42 11.39 -78.57
C ARG A 843 24.58 12.29 -77.34
N GLU A 844 25.10 13.51 -77.50
CA GLU A 844 25.24 14.49 -76.41
C GLU A 844 23.87 15.05 -75.96
N GLN A 845 22.96 15.33 -76.91
CA GLN A 845 21.58 15.75 -76.59
C GLN A 845 20.71 14.65 -75.96
N GLU A 846 20.98 13.36 -76.21
CA GLU A 846 20.23 12.26 -75.59
C GLU A 846 20.80 11.87 -74.22
N SER A 847 22.11 12.02 -73.99
CA SER A 847 22.71 11.87 -72.66
C SER A 847 22.32 13.00 -71.71
N GLU A 848 22.17 14.22 -72.22
CA GLU A 848 21.75 15.38 -71.41
C GLU A 848 20.27 15.27 -71.01
N LYS A 849 19.41 14.77 -71.91
CA LYS A 849 17.99 14.50 -71.59
C LYS A 849 17.80 13.38 -70.56
N ARG A 850 18.62 12.32 -70.60
CA ARG A 850 18.59 11.24 -69.60
C ARG A 850 19.26 11.64 -68.28
N ALA A 851 20.22 12.55 -68.30
CA ALA A 851 20.79 13.14 -67.09
C ALA A 851 19.76 14.06 -66.41
N GLU A 852 19.06 14.90 -67.16
CA GLU A 852 17.96 15.72 -66.63
C GLU A 852 16.81 14.89 -66.07
N GLU A 853 16.42 13.76 -66.69
CA GLU A 853 15.36 12.90 -66.15
C GLU A 853 15.80 12.16 -64.89
N ARG A 854 17.07 11.76 -64.79
CA ARG A 854 17.64 11.16 -63.57
C ARG A 854 17.75 12.19 -62.45
N GLU A 855 18.15 13.42 -62.78
CA GLU A 855 18.19 14.52 -61.83
C GLU A 855 16.78 14.90 -61.36
N LYS A 856 15.81 15.03 -62.27
CA LYS A 856 14.39 15.28 -61.92
C LYS A 856 13.81 14.16 -61.06
N SER A 857 14.15 12.89 -61.34
CA SER A 857 13.72 11.74 -60.52
C SER A 857 14.38 11.71 -59.14
N MET A 858 15.65 12.09 -59.05
CA MET A 858 16.40 12.11 -57.79
C MET A 858 15.94 13.29 -56.92
N VAL A 859 15.73 14.45 -57.53
CA VAL A 859 15.16 15.65 -56.90
C VAL A 859 13.74 15.36 -56.41
N THR A 860 12.88 14.66 -57.17
CA THR A 860 11.55 14.27 -56.66
C THR A 860 11.60 13.24 -55.53
N LYS A 861 12.57 12.31 -55.52
CA LYS A 861 12.76 11.38 -54.39
C LYS A 861 13.25 12.12 -53.14
N ILE A 862 14.20 13.03 -53.29
CA ILE A 862 14.72 13.86 -52.19
C ILE A 862 13.63 14.80 -51.66
N GLN A 863 12.88 15.44 -52.56
CA GLN A 863 11.74 16.30 -52.22
C GLN A 863 10.70 15.53 -51.41
N LYS A 864 10.31 14.31 -51.83
CA LYS A 864 9.38 13.45 -51.08
C LYS A 864 9.93 13.01 -49.73
N GLN A 865 11.24 12.79 -49.63
CA GLN A 865 11.89 12.40 -48.39
C GLN A 865 11.96 13.56 -47.39
N ILE A 866 12.21 14.78 -47.89
CA ILE A 866 12.15 16.02 -47.11
C ILE A 866 10.70 16.30 -46.67
N GLU A 867 9.72 16.15 -47.56
CA GLU A 867 8.29 16.30 -47.23
C GLU A 867 7.83 15.27 -46.19
N HIS A 868 8.27 14.01 -46.30
CA HIS A 868 7.98 13.00 -45.29
C HIS A 868 8.62 13.33 -43.94
N GLN A 869 9.87 13.80 -43.92
CA GLN A 869 10.55 14.22 -42.70
C GLN A 869 9.92 15.48 -42.09
N ALA A 870 9.43 16.41 -42.92
CA ALA A 870 8.69 17.58 -42.48
C ALA A 870 7.34 17.20 -41.86
N LEU A 871 6.57 16.30 -42.48
CA LEU A 871 5.32 15.77 -41.93
C LEU A 871 5.51 14.96 -40.64
N GLU A 872 6.64 14.27 -40.50
CA GLU A 872 6.97 13.53 -39.29
C GLU A 872 7.44 14.46 -38.17
N ALA A 873 8.18 15.53 -38.49
CA ALA A 873 8.52 16.59 -37.56
C ALA A 873 7.27 17.35 -37.08
N GLU A 874 6.36 17.69 -37.99
CA GLU A 874 5.08 18.34 -37.67
C GLU A 874 4.20 17.45 -36.78
N ARG A 875 4.15 16.13 -37.03
CA ARG A 875 3.47 15.18 -36.13
C ARG A 875 4.11 15.09 -34.75
N ARG A 876 5.44 15.15 -34.66
CA ARG A 876 6.14 15.17 -33.37
C ARG A 876 5.87 16.47 -32.61
N GLU A 877 5.81 17.59 -33.31
CA GLU A 877 5.48 18.89 -32.73
C GLU A 877 4.02 18.93 -32.22
N GLN A 878 3.05 18.47 -33.01
CA GLN A 878 1.65 18.34 -32.59
C GLN A 878 1.46 17.38 -31.39
N GLU A 879 2.25 16.31 -31.31
CA GLU A 879 2.22 15.39 -30.16
C GLU A 879 2.85 16.02 -28.90
N ILE A 880 3.91 16.82 -29.06
CA ILE A 880 4.49 17.61 -27.96
C ILE A 880 3.48 18.64 -27.46
N GLU A 881 2.78 19.31 -28.38
CA GLU A 881 1.73 20.27 -28.09
C GLU A 881 0.55 19.61 -27.36
N ARG A 882 0.03 18.48 -27.85
CA ARG A 882 -1.00 17.70 -27.13
C ARG A 882 -0.56 17.28 -25.73
N ARG A 883 0.69 16.87 -25.55
CA ARG A 883 1.21 16.51 -24.22
C ARG A 883 1.33 17.73 -23.31
N ALA A 884 1.69 18.89 -23.86
CA ALA A 884 1.70 20.15 -23.14
C ALA A 884 0.29 20.58 -22.74
N GLU A 885 -0.70 20.45 -23.62
CA GLU A 885 -2.11 20.69 -23.34
C GLU A 885 -2.65 19.75 -22.26
N ILE A 886 -2.37 18.44 -22.34
CA ILE A 886 -2.79 17.47 -21.32
C ILE A 886 -2.18 17.82 -19.94
N ARG A 887 -0.89 18.21 -19.90
CA ARG A 887 -0.26 18.67 -18.65
C ARG A 887 -0.87 19.97 -18.14
N ALA A 888 -1.15 20.93 -19.02
CA ALA A 888 -1.82 22.17 -18.66
C ALA A 888 -3.22 21.90 -18.09
N HIS A 889 -4.00 21.01 -18.72
CA HIS A 889 -5.31 20.58 -18.23
C HIS A 889 -5.23 19.88 -16.87
N ALA A 890 -4.23 19.03 -16.64
CA ALA A 890 -4.02 18.39 -15.36
C ALA A 890 -3.68 19.40 -14.25
N ILE A 891 -2.83 20.39 -14.55
CA ILE A 891 -2.49 21.48 -13.62
C ILE A 891 -3.72 22.35 -13.32
N ILE A 892 -4.49 22.71 -14.35
CA ILE A 892 -5.73 23.48 -14.18
C ILE A 892 -6.73 22.71 -13.32
N TRP A 893 -6.89 21.40 -13.55
CA TRP A 893 -7.77 20.56 -12.76
C TRP A 893 -7.36 20.50 -11.29
N ASP A 894 -6.06 20.41 -11.00
CA ASP A 894 -5.57 20.36 -9.62
C ASP A 894 -5.75 21.73 -8.92
N ILE A 895 -5.55 22.84 -9.64
CA ILE A 895 -5.86 24.19 -9.15
C ILE A 895 -7.37 24.35 -8.87
N GLU A 896 -8.23 23.89 -9.76
CA GLU A 896 -9.69 23.95 -9.58
C GLU A 896 -10.14 23.07 -8.40
N ARG A 897 -9.54 21.90 -8.24
CA ARG A 897 -9.77 21.01 -7.10
C ARG A 897 -9.36 21.67 -5.79
N GLN A 898 -8.19 22.29 -5.73
CA GLN A 898 -7.73 23.02 -4.54
C GLN A 898 -8.63 24.23 -4.24
N ARG A 899 -9.05 24.98 -5.26
CA ARG A 899 -10.02 26.06 -5.11
C ARG A 899 -11.35 25.57 -4.56
N HIS A 900 -11.86 24.43 -5.05
CA HIS A 900 -13.11 23.87 -4.56
C HIS A 900 -13.03 23.46 -3.09
N LEU A 901 -11.92 22.83 -2.67
CA LEU A 901 -11.66 22.48 -1.27
C LEU A 901 -11.62 23.74 -0.39
N TYR A 902 -10.94 24.78 -0.84
CA TYR A 902 -10.88 26.06 -0.14
C TYR A 902 -12.26 26.74 -0.02
N GLU A 903 -13.07 26.72 -1.09
CA GLU A 903 -14.45 27.22 -1.04
C GLU A 903 -15.34 26.40 -0.11
N GLN A 904 -15.14 25.08 -0.02
CA GLN A 904 -15.85 24.25 0.95
C GLN A 904 -15.49 24.64 2.39
N GLU A 905 -14.21 24.83 2.69
CA GLU A 905 -13.77 25.29 4.02
C GLU A 905 -14.35 26.67 4.36
N GLN A 906 -14.30 27.63 3.44
CA GLN A 906 -14.88 28.96 3.63
C GLN A 906 -16.40 28.91 3.83
N ASN A 907 -17.10 28.01 3.15
CA ASN A 907 -18.54 27.82 3.32
C ASN A 907 -18.86 27.12 4.66
N GLN A 908 -18.04 26.18 5.11
CA GLN A 908 -18.18 25.57 6.44
C GLN A 908 -17.95 26.61 7.54
N LEU A 909 -16.93 27.46 7.41
CA LEU A 909 -16.67 28.57 8.33
C LEU A 909 -17.82 29.59 8.35
N ARG A 910 -18.39 29.95 7.19
CA ARG A 910 -19.58 30.82 7.12
C ARG A 910 -20.82 30.19 7.77
N ARG A 911 -21.05 28.89 7.59
CA ARG A 911 -22.15 28.18 8.26
C ARG A 911 -21.95 28.13 9.77
N ALA A 912 -20.74 27.83 10.23
CA ALA A 912 -20.39 27.83 11.66
C ALA A 912 -20.56 29.23 12.28
N TRP A 913 -20.15 30.27 11.57
CA TRP A 913 -20.31 31.67 11.98
C TRP A 913 -21.80 32.07 12.07
N ASN A 914 -22.60 31.72 11.06
CA ASN A 914 -24.03 32.05 11.04
C ASN A 914 -24.84 31.23 12.05
N GLN A 915 -24.41 30.01 12.39
CA GLN A 915 -25.01 29.20 13.45
C GLN A 915 -24.67 29.74 14.85
N GLY A 916 -23.50 30.38 15.02
CA GLY A 916 -23.12 31.07 16.26
C GLY A 916 -23.88 32.38 16.52
N ASN A 917 -24.36 33.05 15.47
CA ASN A 917 -25.07 34.32 15.58
C ASN A 917 -26.62 34.20 15.58
N ALA A 918 -27.18 33.00 15.38
CA ALA A 918 -28.64 32.80 15.42
C ALA A 918 -29.18 32.53 16.84
N VAL A 919 -28.31 32.43 17.85
CA VAL A 919 -28.68 32.19 19.24
C VAL A 919 -28.03 33.26 20.11
N ILE A 920 -28.69 34.42 20.19
CA ILE A 920 -28.83 35.33 21.34
C ILE A 920 -29.33 36.65 20.76
N GLY A 921 -30.61 36.94 21.00
CA GLY A 921 -31.09 38.31 20.92
C GLY A 921 -30.40 39.12 22.01
N MET A 922 -29.57 40.08 21.62
CA MET A 922 -29.23 41.21 22.45
C MET A 922 -29.00 42.46 21.61
N ASP A 923 -29.54 43.54 22.14
CA ASP A 923 -29.74 44.87 21.59
C ASP A 923 -28.46 45.61 21.16
N GLU A 924 -28.72 46.55 20.24
CA GLU A 924 -28.06 47.84 20.07
C GLU A 924 -26.61 47.97 20.57
N PHE A 925 -25.66 47.89 19.64
CA PHE A 925 -24.38 48.58 19.79
C PHE A 925 -24.14 49.49 18.59
N GLN A 926 -24.30 50.79 18.84
CA GLN A 926 -24.05 51.88 17.90
C GLN A 926 -22.58 51.90 17.47
N PHE A 927 -22.37 51.98 16.16
CA PHE A 927 -21.06 52.28 15.57
C PHE A 927 -20.68 53.75 15.82
N PRO A 928 -19.46 54.04 16.30
CA PRO A 928 -18.96 55.40 16.26
C PRO A 928 -18.56 55.76 14.83
N GLN A 929 -19.19 56.81 14.31
CA GLN A 929 -18.71 57.57 13.16
C GLN A 929 -17.28 58.07 13.44
N MET A 930 -16.31 57.66 12.64
CA MET A 930 -15.01 58.33 12.56
C MET A 930 -14.86 59.00 11.19
N SER A 931 -15.19 60.28 11.25
CA SER A 931 -14.76 61.43 10.45
C SER A 931 -13.75 61.21 9.31
N HIS A 932 -14.16 61.69 8.14
CA HIS A 932 -13.32 62.22 7.09
C HIS A 932 -12.34 63.27 7.61
N THR A 933 -11.03 63.06 7.51
CA THR A 933 -10.05 64.13 7.21
C THR A 933 -8.71 63.58 6.74
N SER A 934 -8.36 63.98 5.52
CA SER A 934 -7.03 64.29 5.00
C SER A 934 -5.88 63.31 5.25
N PHE A 935 -5.53 62.54 4.22
CA PHE A 935 -4.12 62.24 3.94
C PHE A 935 -3.90 62.30 2.42
N HIS A 936 -3.18 63.33 1.99
CA HIS A 936 -2.70 63.47 0.61
C HIS A 936 -1.62 62.41 0.32
N PRO A 937 -1.61 61.80 -0.87
CA PRO A 937 -0.54 60.92 -1.30
C PRO A 937 0.67 61.74 -1.80
N PRO A 938 1.91 61.33 -1.53
CA PRO A 938 3.06 61.96 -2.16
C PRO A 938 3.16 61.49 -3.62
N ARG A 939 3.22 62.47 -4.52
CA ARG A 939 3.68 62.32 -5.90
C ARG A 939 5.16 61.88 -5.90
N MET A 940 5.45 60.74 -6.49
CA MET A 940 6.67 60.41 -7.25
C MET A 940 6.32 59.16 -8.06
N GLY A 941 6.55 59.02 -9.35
CA GLY A 941 7.43 59.71 -10.29
C GLY A 941 7.79 58.63 -11.31
N SER A 942 7.14 58.62 -12.46
CA SER A 942 7.31 57.58 -13.47
C SER A 942 8.75 57.58 -14.00
N ARG A 943 9.41 56.42 -14.00
CA ARG A 943 10.52 56.16 -14.91
C ARG A 943 10.17 54.97 -15.78
N TYR A 944 10.18 55.25 -17.08
CA TYR A 944 10.04 54.30 -18.17
C TYR A 944 11.02 53.14 -18.00
N TYR A 945 10.52 51.92 -18.23
CA TYR A 945 11.32 50.72 -18.37
C TYR A 945 11.78 50.61 -19.84
N ASP A 946 13.09 50.57 -20.04
CA ASP A 946 13.77 50.40 -21.33
C ASP A 946 14.04 48.90 -21.56
N PRO A 947 13.59 48.28 -22.68
CA PRO A 947 13.69 46.82 -22.87
C PRO A 947 15.09 46.29 -23.21
N ASN A 948 16.11 47.14 -23.31
CA ASN A 948 17.41 46.75 -23.89
C ASN A 948 18.55 46.48 -22.89
N GLN A 949 18.27 46.35 -21.58
CA GLN A 949 19.28 45.88 -20.62
C GLN A 949 18.96 44.45 -20.18
N GLY A 950 19.71 43.51 -20.75
CA GLY A 950 19.71 42.12 -20.34
C GLY A 950 20.36 41.96 -18.97
N ASP A 951 19.57 41.52 -18.00
CA ASP A 951 20.07 41.03 -16.73
C ASP A 951 19.46 39.67 -16.38
N GLN A 952 20.32 38.88 -15.77
CA GLN A 952 20.20 37.46 -15.50
C GLN A 952 18.98 37.14 -14.64
N ILE A 953 18.30 36.04 -14.98
CA ILE A 953 17.27 35.43 -14.15
C ILE A 953 17.84 35.21 -12.74
N PRO A 954 17.19 35.70 -11.67
CA PRO A 954 17.64 35.48 -10.31
C PRO A 954 17.79 33.98 -10.03
N GLN A 955 18.92 33.60 -9.43
CA GLN A 955 19.37 32.22 -9.26
C GLN A 955 18.34 31.29 -8.57
N ALA A 956 17.42 31.85 -7.79
CA ALA A 956 16.31 31.15 -7.15
C ALA A 956 15.22 30.65 -8.13
N PHE A 957 15.19 31.16 -9.36
CA PHE A 957 14.20 30.80 -10.40
C PHE A 957 14.80 29.98 -11.54
N GLN A 958 16.11 29.72 -11.54
CA GLN A 958 16.78 28.93 -12.57
C GLN A 958 16.28 27.48 -12.64
N SER A 959 15.96 26.84 -11.50
CA SER A 959 15.48 25.45 -11.54
C SER A 959 14.10 25.34 -12.18
N ILE A 960 13.19 26.28 -11.86
CA ILE A 960 11.84 26.33 -12.42
C ILE A 960 11.87 26.64 -13.91
N TYR A 961 12.81 27.50 -14.35
CA TYR A 961 12.97 27.84 -15.76
C TYR A 961 13.54 26.67 -16.58
N CYS A 962 14.50 25.91 -16.03
CA CYS A 962 15.04 24.71 -16.66
C CYS A 962 14.03 23.56 -16.75
N ASP A 963 13.13 23.45 -15.77
CA ASP A 963 12.06 22.44 -15.74
C ASP A 963 10.95 22.72 -16.77
N ILE A 964 10.73 23.99 -17.15
CA ILE A 964 9.68 24.40 -18.09
C ILE A 964 10.16 24.35 -19.55
N TYR A 965 11.42 24.72 -19.83
CA TYR A 965 11.90 24.90 -21.22
C TYR A 965 12.90 23.86 -21.72
N GLY A 966 13.36 22.93 -20.87
CA GLY A 966 14.33 21.90 -21.25
C GLY A 966 15.75 22.43 -21.48
N GLN A 967 16.75 21.55 -21.36
CA GLN A 967 18.16 21.91 -21.56
C GLN A 967 18.44 22.24 -23.04
N GLU A 968 18.82 23.49 -23.33
CA GLU A 968 19.44 23.84 -24.61
C GLU A 968 20.73 23.04 -24.82
N VAL A 969 20.74 22.23 -25.87
CA VAL A 969 21.91 21.53 -26.37
C VAL A 969 22.86 22.55 -26.96
N LYS A 970 24.00 22.79 -26.29
CA LYS A 970 25.12 23.54 -26.86
C LYS A 970 25.73 22.77 -28.02
N SER A 971 25.39 23.18 -29.24
CA SER A 971 26.13 22.83 -30.46
C SER A 971 27.55 23.40 -30.41
N GLN A 972 28.54 22.51 -30.46
CA GLN A 972 29.94 22.84 -30.70
C GLN A 972 30.12 23.20 -32.18
N GLN A 973 30.80 24.32 -32.43
CA GLN A 973 31.40 24.63 -33.73
C GLN A 973 32.54 23.66 -34.03
N VAL A 974 32.42 22.90 -35.14
CA VAL A 974 33.41 22.75 -36.23
C VAL A 974 32.63 22.59 -37.53
#